data_AF-A0A6P8CH66-F1
#
_entry.id   AF-A0A6P8CH66-F1
#
_cell.length_a   1.000
_cell.length_b   1.000
_cell.length_c   1.000
_cell.angle_alpha   90.00
_cell.angle_beta   90.00
_cell.angle_gamma   90.00
#
_symmetry.space_group_name_H-M   'P 1'
#
loop_
_entity.id
_entity.type
_entity.pdbx_description
1 polymer ?
#
loop_
_entity_poly.entity_id
_entity_poly.type
_entity_poly.pdbx_seq_one_letter_code
_entity_poly.pdbx_strand_id
1 'polypeptide(L)'
;MGRSELEMKEALTMVSRLGYSSRSLGICTTPPAVFFSSLSSTLAYSLNIPRAAQKPSSRSGSNCRLSCSKRAFSSVSDFKGREVRPPLEKANKEGNAGGEREKGDIMTIKPAVRIADRKLIVKDRIILTGVPDNVIQNSGSDSGPVEGVFLGAVFDEENCHHVVPLGTLQDVRFMACFRFKLWWMAQKMGDKGSEIPFETQFLLFETKDGSRLESDSGNEENQIVYTVFLPLIEGSFRACLQGNERDELELCLESGDCYTKASSFTHSVFIHAGTDPFAAIHNAIRAVKLHLKTFRLRHEKKLPSIVDYFGWCTWDAFYQDVTHEGVEAGLASLAAGGTAPKFVIIDDGWQSVGGDPGEEKPLLRLTGIKENAKFQNKDDPTTGIKSIVNIAKEKYGLKYVYVWHAITGYWGGVRPGQYGSLMKYPMLSKGVIEYEPALKNDPLAVQGLGLMNPKEVYRFYNELHSYLASTGIDGVKVDEQCILETLGGGLGGRVELTRQYHQALDASVAQNFPDNGCIACMSHNTDALYCSKQTAVMRASDDFFPRDPVSHTIHIAAVAYNSIFLGEIMQPDWDMFHSVHPAAEYHASARAISGGPVYVSDEPGKHNFELLKKLVLPDGSVLRACLPGRPTCDCLFCDPARDGVSLLKIWNMNKYTGVLGVYNCQGAAYNLVEKKNTFHATVSESITGYIRGRDVHLISEASTDSAEWTGDCAVYCQRSGRLIILPFNVSMPVSLKVLEHDIFTVTPVKVLAPGFSFAPIGLIDMFNSGGAIEGLKYEVKGGAKLSELEDGDEGTGPGVKRVENRSNELVGVVHVEVKGCGRFGAYSSAKPIRCLLGSKEVEFGYDSSSGLVTLELAHLPEGSQRVHLIEVEL
;
A
#
# COMPACT_ATOMS: atom_id res chain seq x y z
N MET A 1 25.09 38.22 -3.67
CA MET A 1 23.90 38.45 -4.53
C MET A 1 24.36 38.34 -5.97
N GLY A 2 23.52 37.83 -6.89
CA GLY A 2 23.90 37.63 -8.30
C GLY A 2 24.47 36.24 -8.61
N ARG A 3 23.64 35.20 -8.53
CA ARG A 3 23.84 33.88 -9.19
C ARG A 3 22.58 33.00 -9.28
N SER A 4 21.57 33.27 -8.45
CA SER A 4 20.39 32.41 -8.20
C SER A 4 19.26 32.44 -9.25
N GLU A 5 19.37 33.20 -10.34
CA GLU A 5 18.28 33.31 -11.35
C GLU A 5 18.50 32.45 -12.61
N LEU A 6 19.71 31.88 -12.80
CA LEU A 6 20.01 31.01 -13.94
C LEU A 6 19.76 29.53 -13.62
N GLU A 7 20.24 29.09 -12.45
CA GLU A 7 20.06 27.73 -11.90
C GLU A 7 18.57 27.36 -11.71
N MET A 8 17.68 28.36 -11.63
CA MET A 8 16.24 28.19 -11.41
C MET A 8 15.45 27.70 -12.65
N LYS A 9 16.11 27.53 -13.81
CA LYS A 9 15.45 27.15 -15.07
C LYS A 9 15.67 25.71 -15.54
N GLU A 10 16.72 25.03 -15.10
CA GLU A 10 17.11 23.76 -15.72
C GLU A 10 16.46 22.55 -15.02
N ALA A 11 16.42 22.55 -13.68
CA ALA A 11 15.87 21.48 -12.85
C ALA A 11 14.32 21.46 -12.76
N LEU A 12 13.64 21.74 -13.88
CA LEU A 12 12.18 21.86 -14.00
C LEU A 12 11.64 21.27 -15.32
N THR A 13 12.45 20.48 -16.04
CA THR A 13 12.27 20.28 -17.50
C THR A 13 12.25 18.81 -17.96
N MET A 14 12.55 17.81 -17.12
CA MET A 14 12.76 16.43 -17.60
C MET A 14 11.59 15.44 -17.46
N VAL A 15 10.58 15.68 -16.61
CA VAL A 15 9.47 14.72 -16.37
C VAL A 15 8.08 15.26 -16.78
N SER A 16 7.99 16.50 -17.29
CA SER A 16 6.68 17.13 -17.60
C SER A 16 6.62 18.08 -18.80
N ARG A 17 7.69 18.26 -19.59
CA ARG A 17 7.70 19.23 -20.71
C ARG A 17 8.46 18.81 -21.97
N LEU A 18 7.75 18.14 -22.86
CA LEU A 18 8.08 18.03 -24.28
C LEU A 18 6.99 18.71 -25.13
N GLY A 19 7.13 20.03 -25.34
CA GLY A 19 6.30 20.77 -26.29
C GLY A 19 5.96 22.23 -25.94
N TYR A 20 6.72 23.17 -26.52
CA TYR A 20 6.32 24.58 -26.81
C TYR A 20 5.95 25.52 -25.62
N SER A 21 5.87 26.85 -25.76
CA SER A 21 6.66 27.84 -26.54
C SER A 21 6.21 29.27 -26.15
N SER A 22 7.13 30.25 -26.10
CA SER A 22 6.87 31.64 -26.54
C SER A 22 8.14 32.50 -26.53
N ARG A 23 8.14 33.59 -27.31
CA ARG A 23 9.24 34.56 -27.43
C ARG A 23 9.12 35.67 -26.38
N SER A 24 10.24 36.23 -25.94
CA SER A 24 10.28 37.41 -25.09
C SER A 24 10.10 38.72 -25.86
N LEU A 25 9.18 39.55 -25.36
CA LEU A 25 9.14 41.02 -25.46
C LEU A 25 9.01 41.50 -24.01
N GLY A 26 9.68 42.59 -23.61
CA GLY A 26 10.02 42.81 -22.20
C GLY A 26 9.72 44.19 -21.62
N ILE A 27 10.43 44.47 -20.50
CA ILE A 27 10.62 45.75 -19.81
C ILE A 27 9.59 46.11 -18.71
N CYS A 28 10.13 46.50 -17.54
CA CYS A 28 9.51 47.23 -16.40
C CYS A 28 8.47 46.53 -15.49
N THR A 29 8.34 46.82 -14.18
CA THR A 29 9.27 47.32 -13.11
C THR A 29 8.59 47.21 -11.72
N THR A 30 9.39 47.00 -10.66
CA THR A 30 9.16 47.39 -9.22
C THR A 30 7.90 46.91 -8.43
N PRO A 31 8.07 46.39 -7.20
CA PRO A 31 6.98 46.11 -6.24
C PRO A 31 6.88 47.14 -5.09
N PRO A 32 5.84 47.06 -4.24
CA PRO A 32 5.86 47.54 -2.86
C PRO A 32 5.61 46.43 -1.82
N ALA A 33 6.03 46.66 -0.57
CA ALA A 33 5.81 45.78 0.59
C ALA A 33 5.06 46.51 1.72
N VAL A 34 4.44 45.77 2.64
CA VAL A 34 3.74 46.31 3.84
C VAL A 34 4.10 45.47 5.09
N PHE A 35 3.98 46.07 6.28
CA PHE A 35 4.59 45.67 7.57
C PHE A 35 3.56 45.23 8.65
N PHE A 36 4.01 45.17 9.93
CA PHE A 36 3.32 44.82 11.20
C PHE A 36 3.35 43.30 11.55
N SER A 37 3.92 42.78 12.66
CA SER A 37 4.20 43.24 14.05
C SER A 37 2.96 43.18 14.99
N SER A 38 3.03 42.83 16.30
CA SER A 38 4.15 42.63 17.25
C SER A 38 3.67 42.09 18.64
N LEU A 39 4.61 41.61 19.50
CA LEU A 39 4.52 41.41 20.99
C LEU A 39 3.57 40.28 21.50
N SER A 40 3.61 39.71 22.73
CA SER A 40 4.58 39.37 23.83
C SER A 40 3.71 38.89 25.06
N SER A 41 4.12 38.38 26.24
CA SER A 41 5.40 38.26 27.00
C SER A 41 5.27 37.39 28.30
N THR A 42 6.33 36.61 28.67
CA THR A 42 6.83 36.26 30.06
C THR A 42 5.92 35.51 31.09
N LEU A 43 6.35 34.85 32.20
CA LEU A 43 7.61 34.54 32.97
C LEU A 43 7.65 33.01 33.29
N ALA A 44 8.71 32.24 33.64
CA ALA A 44 9.85 32.29 34.62
C ALA A 44 9.42 32.20 36.12
N TYR A 45 10.02 31.47 37.09
CA TYR A 45 11.34 30.81 37.37
C TYR A 45 11.16 29.48 38.21
N SER A 46 12.12 28.88 38.97
CA SER A 46 13.32 28.08 38.58
C SER A 46 14.06 27.39 39.79
N LEU A 47 14.60 26.16 39.58
CA LEU A 47 15.83 25.54 40.19
C LEU A 47 15.93 24.90 41.63
N ASN A 48 16.82 23.87 41.69
CA ASN A 48 17.61 23.26 42.82
C ASN A 48 16.91 22.31 43.86
N ILE A 49 17.31 21.05 44.14
CA ILE A 49 18.63 20.38 44.42
C ILE A 49 19.22 20.79 45.79
N PRO A 50 19.38 19.89 46.81
CA PRO A 50 20.59 19.04 46.89
C PRO A 50 20.60 17.69 47.71
N ARG A 51 21.35 16.71 47.16
CA ARG A 51 22.37 15.80 47.79
C ARG A 51 22.09 14.84 48.98
N ALA A 52 22.72 13.65 48.82
CA ALA A 52 23.46 12.84 49.82
C ALA A 52 22.67 11.96 50.84
N ALA A 53 23.17 10.78 51.30
CA ALA A 53 24.28 9.91 50.84
C ALA A 53 24.25 8.53 51.57
N GLN A 54 25.26 7.69 51.27
CA GLN A 54 25.80 6.54 52.03
C GLN A 54 25.47 5.09 51.58
N LYS A 55 26.55 4.46 51.09
CA LYS A 55 26.90 3.02 51.02
C LYS A 55 27.03 2.43 52.47
N PRO A 56 27.09 1.09 52.73
CA PRO A 56 28.01 0.18 52.00
C PRO A 56 27.75 -1.34 51.93
N SER A 57 28.61 -2.00 51.12
CA SER A 57 29.16 -3.36 51.28
C SER A 57 28.24 -4.58 51.09
N SER A 58 28.73 -5.76 50.66
CA SER A 58 29.94 -6.12 49.86
C SER A 58 29.92 -7.61 49.47
N ARG A 59 30.83 -8.02 48.57
CA ARG A 59 31.34 -9.40 48.36
C ARG A 59 30.37 -10.46 47.79
N SER A 60 30.84 -11.56 47.18
CA SER A 60 32.05 -11.75 46.35
C SER A 60 32.06 -13.13 45.67
N GLY A 61 32.29 -13.15 44.35
CA GLY A 61 32.81 -14.32 43.61
C GLY A 61 31.85 -15.51 43.40
N SER A 62 32.25 -16.55 42.66
CA SER A 62 33.31 -16.63 41.64
C SER A 62 33.33 -17.99 40.93
N ASN A 63 33.84 -17.99 39.68
CA ASN A 63 34.54 -19.09 39.00
C ASN A 63 33.79 -20.33 38.46
N CYS A 64 34.01 -20.55 37.14
CA CYS A 64 34.32 -21.83 36.49
C CYS A 64 33.16 -22.85 36.29
N ARG A 65 33.15 -23.68 35.23
CA ARG A 65 33.97 -23.78 33.99
C ARG A 65 33.28 -24.77 33.02
N LEU A 66 33.38 -24.53 31.70
CA LEU A 66 33.37 -25.55 30.61
C LEU A 66 32.09 -26.45 30.47
N SER A 67 31.67 -26.93 29.30
CA SER A 67 32.22 -26.85 27.93
C SER A 67 31.14 -26.99 26.84
N CYS A 68 31.43 -26.37 25.69
CA CYS A 68 31.17 -26.79 24.30
C CYS A 68 29.93 -27.60 23.85
N SER A 69 29.38 -27.15 22.70
CA SER A 69 28.83 -27.99 21.61
C SER A 69 27.38 -28.51 21.69
N LYS A 70 26.43 -27.69 21.19
CA LYS A 70 25.89 -27.81 19.81
C LYS A 70 24.83 -26.72 19.56
N ARG A 71 24.94 -25.97 18.45
CA ARG A 71 23.87 -25.09 17.96
C ARG A 71 22.96 -25.90 17.04
N ALA A 72 21.68 -26.01 17.37
CA ALA A 72 20.63 -26.36 16.43
C ALA A 72 19.88 -25.06 16.05
N PHE A 73 19.67 -24.83 14.75
CA PHE A 73 18.80 -23.76 14.29
C PHE A 73 17.35 -24.24 14.37
N SER A 74 16.48 -23.51 15.08
CA SER A 74 15.04 -23.66 14.99
C SER A 74 14.49 -22.79 13.84
N SER A 75 13.76 -23.40 12.92
CA SER A 75 13.07 -22.72 11.83
C SER A 75 11.76 -22.09 12.31
N VAL A 76 11.51 -20.83 11.95
CA VAL A 76 10.20 -20.19 12.16
C VAL A 76 9.30 -20.50 10.97
N SER A 77 8.35 -21.41 11.15
CA SER A 77 7.32 -21.73 10.16
C SER A 77 6.13 -22.45 10.81
N ASP A 78 5.02 -21.74 11.02
CA ASP A 78 3.66 -22.27 10.77
C ASP A 78 2.57 -21.20 11.06
N PHE A 79 2.27 -20.38 10.05
CA PHE A 79 0.91 -19.86 9.87
C PHE A 79 0.17 -20.85 8.97
N LYS A 80 -0.60 -21.76 9.58
CA LYS A 80 -1.50 -22.67 8.87
C LYS A 80 -2.94 -22.34 9.27
N GLY A 81 -3.74 -21.87 8.31
CA GLY A 81 -5.19 -21.79 8.47
C GLY A 81 -5.78 -23.19 8.72
N ARG A 82 -6.76 -23.29 9.61
CA ARG A 82 -7.47 -24.56 9.86
C ARG A 82 -8.48 -24.80 8.75
N GLU A 83 -8.27 -25.84 7.97
CA GLU A 83 -9.30 -26.39 7.09
C GLU A 83 -10.48 -26.91 7.93
N VAL A 84 -11.69 -26.40 7.68
CA VAL A 84 -12.92 -26.96 8.23
C VAL A 84 -13.31 -28.17 7.38
N ARG A 85 -13.30 -29.36 7.98
CA ARG A 85 -13.76 -30.59 7.31
C ARG A 85 -15.28 -30.75 7.49
N PRO A 86 -16.03 -31.19 6.45
CA PRO A 86 -17.45 -31.48 6.59
C PRO A 86 -17.68 -32.75 7.45
N PRO A 87 -18.86 -32.92 8.07
CA PRO A 87 -19.20 -34.12 8.82
C PRO A 87 -19.31 -35.37 7.94
N LEU A 88 -18.98 -36.54 8.49
CA LEU A 88 -19.23 -37.82 7.79
C LEU A 88 -20.72 -38.18 7.85
N GLU A 89 -21.28 -38.58 6.70
CA GLU A 89 -22.59 -39.20 6.63
C GLU A 89 -22.61 -40.55 7.37
N LYS A 90 -23.71 -40.82 8.09
CA LYS A 90 -23.99 -42.15 8.65
C LYS A 90 -24.95 -42.88 7.73
N ALA A 91 -24.49 -43.97 7.12
CA ALA A 91 -25.35 -44.90 6.41
C ALA A 91 -26.45 -45.45 7.34
N ASN A 92 -27.69 -45.48 6.86
CA ASN A 92 -28.79 -46.17 7.54
C ASN A 92 -29.72 -46.85 6.52
N LYS A 93 -30.48 -47.84 6.98
CA LYS A 93 -31.04 -48.90 6.13
C LYS A 93 -32.37 -48.55 5.45
N GLU A 94 -32.66 -49.29 4.39
CA GLU A 94 -33.97 -49.34 3.72
C GLU A 94 -35.11 -49.71 4.70
N GLY A 95 -36.26 -49.05 4.53
CA GLY A 95 -37.51 -49.37 5.21
C GLY A 95 -38.67 -48.71 4.46
N ASN A 96 -39.59 -49.49 3.91
CA ASN A 96 -40.54 -49.05 2.89
C ASN A 96 -42.00 -49.10 3.37
N ALA A 97 -42.68 -47.95 3.48
CA ALA A 97 -44.14 -47.86 3.48
C ALA A 97 -44.66 -46.41 3.27
N GLY A 98 -45.47 -46.22 2.21
CA GLY A 98 -46.64 -45.31 2.13
C GLY A 98 -46.58 -43.86 2.65
N GLY A 99 -46.60 -42.89 1.73
CA GLY A 99 -46.88 -41.47 1.98
C GLY A 99 -47.21 -40.73 0.68
N GLU A 100 -48.12 -39.77 0.71
CA GLU A 100 -48.69 -39.13 -0.49
C GLU A 100 -47.73 -38.14 -1.19
N ARG A 101 -47.92 -37.94 -2.50
CA ARG A 101 -47.10 -37.02 -3.31
C ARG A 101 -47.69 -35.61 -3.31
N GLU A 102 -47.21 -34.75 -2.42
CA GLU A 102 -47.23 -33.31 -2.71
C GLU A 102 -46.19 -32.97 -3.80
N LYS A 103 -46.52 -32.01 -4.66
CA LYS A 103 -45.54 -31.43 -5.59
C LYS A 103 -44.69 -30.42 -4.84
N GLY A 104 -43.56 -30.86 -4.30
CA GLY A 104 -42.51 -29.92 -3.89
C GLY A 104 -41.99 -29.18 -5.12
N ASP A 105 -42.05 -27.85 -5.11
CA ASP A 105 -41.39 -27.04 -6.12
C ASP A 105 -39.88 -27.31 -6.10
N ILE A 106 -39.27 -27.38 -7.28
CA ILE A 106 -37.82 -27.50 -7.39
C ILE A 106 -37.23 -26.14 -7.02
N MET A 107 -36.83 -26.02 -5.74
CA MET A 107 -36.09 -24.90 -5.13
C MET A 107 -34.77 -24.66 -5.88
N THR A 108 -34.88 -24.04 -7.04
CA THR A 108 -33.78 -23.78 -7.96
C THR A 108 -33.06 -22.55 -7.46
N ILE A 109 -31.96 -22.77 -6.74
CA ILE A 109 -31.12 -21.69 -6.18
C ILE A 109 -30.67 -20.80 -7.35
N LYS A 110 -31.22 -19.58 -7.42
CA LYS A 110 -30.89 -18.61 -8.47
C LYS A 110 -29.44 -18.17 -8.29
N PRO A 111 -28.63 -18.08 -9.37
CA PRO A 111 -27.30 -17.46 -9.29
C PRO A 111 -27.39 -16.04 -8.72
N ALA A 112 -26.46 -15.73 -7.80
CA ALA A 112 -26.38 -14.44 -7.12
C ALA A 112 -26.08 -13.27 -8.07
N VAL A 113 -25.44 -13.53 -9.21
CA VAL A 113 -25.27 -12.60 -10.34
C VAL A 113 -25.76 -13.29 -11.61
N ARG A 114 -26.59 -12.61 -12.41
CA ARG A 114 -27.14 -13.16 -13.67
C ARG A 114 -27.67 -12.08 -14.61
N ILE A 115 -27.71 -12.37 -15.91
CA ILE A 115 -28.48 -11.61 -16.90
C ILE A 115 -29.85 -12.28 -17.10
N ALA A 116 -30.92 -11.49 -17.04
CA ALA A 116 -32.27 -11.90 -17.44
C ALA A 116 -33.07 -10.68 -17.94
N ASP A 117 -33.97 -10.86 -18.90
CA ASP A 117 -34.83 -9.79 -19.46
C ASP A 117 -34.08 -8.50 -19.82
N ARG A 118 -32.88 -8.64 -20.40
CA ARG A 118 -31.93 -7.55 -20.74
C ARG A 118 -31.53 -6.68 -19.54
N LYS A 119 -31.34 -7.30 -18.37
CA LYS A 119 -30.92 -6.67 -17.12
C LYS A 119 -29.83 -7.49 -16.46
N LEU A 120 -28.80 -6.83 -15.90
CA LEU A 120 -27.87 -7.48 -14.98
C LEU A 120 -28.46 -7.38 -13.57
N ILE A 121 -28.65 -8.54 -12.93
CA ILE A 121 -29.31 -8.69 -11.64
C ILE A 121 -28.32 -9.29 -10.63
N VAL A 122 -28.19 -8.63 -9.47
CA VAL A 122 -27.32 -9.02 -8.35
C VAL A 122 -28.15 -9.11 -7.06
N LYS A 123 -28.15 -10.27 -6.39
CA LYS A 123 -29.02 -10.55 -5.22
C LYS A 123 -30.45 -10.01 -5.41
N ASP A 124 -31.04 -10.36 -6.56
CA ASP A 124 -32.37 -9.94 -7.03
C ASP A 124 -32.61 -8.42 -7.24
N ARG A 125 -31.58 -7.56 -7.06
CA ARG A 125 -31.59 -6.14 -7.43
C ARG A 125 -31.07 -5.94 -8.85
N ILE A 126 -31.68 -5.06 -9.62
CA ILE A 126 -31.22 -4.69 -10.97
C ILE A 126 -30.13 -3.63 -10.85
N ILE A 127 -28.96 -3.86 -11.44
CA ILE A 127 -27.83 -2.90 -11.42
C ILE A 127 -27.46 -2.34 -12.80
N LEU A 128 -27.79 -3.06 -13.89
CA LEU A 128 -27.74 -2.56 -15.27
C LEU A 128 -29.03 -2.90 -16.01
N THR A 129 -29.53 -1.99 -16.84
CA THR A 129 -30.66 -2.18 -17.76
C THR A 129 -30.25 -2.02 -19.22
N GLY A 130 -31.00 -2.63 -20.14
CA GLY A 130 -30.80 -2.47 -21.59
C GLY A 130 -29.78 -3.43 -22.22
N VAL A 131 -29.12 -4.28 -21.42
CA VAL A 131 -28.08 -5.26 -21.80
C VAL A 131 -28.35 -5.84 -23.20
N PRO A 132 -27.45 -5.66 -24.19
CA PRO A 132 -27.64 -6.18 -25.55
C PRO A 132 -27.70 -7.70 -25.64
N ASP A 133 -28.43 -8.21 -26.63
CA ASP A 133 -28.63 -9.66 -26.82
C ASP A 133 -27.36 -10.38 -27.31
N ASN A 134 -26.34 -9.63 -27.76
CA ASN A 134 -25.01 -10.14 -28.14
C ASN A 134 -23.98 -10.11 -27.00
N VAL A 135 -24.35 -9.58 -25.82
CA VAL A 135 -23.57 -9.73 -24.57
C VAL A 135 -23.99 -11.06 -23.93
N ILE A 136 -23.02 -11.95 -23.72
CA ILE A 136 -23.26 -13.33 -23.25
C ILE A 136 -22.76 -13.52 -21.82
N GLN A 137 -23.53 -14.29 -21.05
CA GLN A 137 -23.14 -14.77 -19.72
C GLN A 137 -22.59 -16.20 -19.82
N ASN A 138 -21.48 -16.45 -19.11
CA ASN A 138 -21.00 -17.79 -18.78
C ASN A 138 -20.83 -17.94 -17.25
N SER A 139 -21.28 -19.07 -16.70
CA SER A 139 -21.19 -19.38 -15.26
C SER A 139 -20.20 -20.50 -14.94
N GLY A 140 -19.52 -21.05 -15.95
CA GLY A 140 -18.41 -21.97 -15.78
C GLY A 140 -17.05 -21.32 -15.99
N SER A 141 -16.01 -22.04 -15.60
CA SER A 141 -14.63 -21.84 -16.03
C SER A 141 -13.99 -23.20 -16.29
N ASP A 142 -12.85 -23.25 -16.99
CA ASP A 142 -12.02 -24.47 -17.14
C ASP A 142 -11.55 -25.06 -15.79
N SER A 143 -11.71 -24.32 -14.69
CA SER A 143 -11.37 -24.74 -13.32
C SER A 143 -12.60 -25.19 -12.51
N GLY A 144 -13.79 -25.22 -13.13
CA GLY A 144 -15.07 -25.57 -12.50
C GLY A 144 -16.02 -24.38 -12.31
N PRO A 145 -17.14 -24.58 -11.59
CA PRO A 145 -18.10 -23.54 -11.25
C PRO A 145 -17.46 -22.42 -10.41
N VAL A 146 -18.00 -21.21 -10.53
CA VAL A 146 -17.55 -20.02 -9.78
C VAL A 146 -18.73 -19.36 -9.07
N GLU A 147 -18.47 -18.77 -7.90
CA GLU A 147 -19.42 -17.92 -7.19
C GLU A 147 -19.45 -16.52 -7.82
N GLY A 148 -19.97 -16.43 -9.04
CA GLY A 148 -19.97 -15.21 -9.86
C GLY A 148 -20.38 -15.50 -11.30
N VAL A 149 -20.08 -14.58 -12.20
CA VAL A 149 -20.36 -14.73 -13.64
C VAL A 149 -19.25 -14.12 -14.48
N PHE A 150 -18.96 -14.75 -15.61
CA PHE A 150 -18.16 -14.18 -16.68
C PHE A 150 -19.08 -13.57 -17.74
N LEU A 151 -18.79 -12.36 -18.19
CA LEU A 151 -19.43 -11.75 -19.36
C LEU A 151 -18.44 -11.73 -20.54
N GLY A 152 -18.98 -11.97 -21.72
CA GLY A 152 -18.31 -11.78 -23.01
C GLY A 152 -19.26 -11.15 -24.02
N ALA A 153 -18.83 -11.06 -25.27
CA ALA A 153 -19.64 -10.53 -26.36
C ALA A 153 -19.30 -11.15 -27.72
N VAL A 154 -20.29 -11.23 -28.59
CA VAL A 154 -20.16 -11.70 -29.98
C VAL A 154 -20.41 -10.55 -30.94
N PHE A 155 -19.64 -10.50 -32.02
CA PHE A 155 -19.62 -9.44 -33.03
C PHE A 155 -19.72 -10.05 -34.43
N ASP A 156 -20.33 -9.32 -35.38
CA ASP A 156 -20.53 -9.82 -36.75
C ASP A 156 -19.23 -9.86 -37.60
N GLU A 157 -18.20 -9.08 -37.22
CA GLU A 157 -16.93 -8.95 -37.94
C GLU A 157 -15.71 -9.20 -37.04
N GLU A 158 -14.61 -9.69 -37.63
CA GLU A 158 -13.32 -9.82 -36.95
C GLU A 158 -12.55 -8.50 -36.89
N ASN A 159 -12.22 -8.06 -35.68
CA ASN A 159 -11.50 -6.80 -35.46
C ASN A 159 -10.42 -6.94 -34.36
N CYS A 160 -9.46 -6.03 -34.35
CA CYS A 160 -8.42 -5.88 -33.31
C CYS A 160 -8.86 -4.96 -32.17
N HIS A 161 -10.00 -4.28 -32.32
CA HIS A 161 -10.62 -3.37 -31.37
C HIS A 161 -12.14 -3.53 -31.46
N HIS A 162 -12.81 -3.83 -30.35
CA HIS A 162 -14.28 -3.88 -30.22
C HIS A 162 -14.78 -3.04 -29.04
N VAL A 163 -15.99 -2.50 -29.15
CA VAL A 163 -16.71 -1.82 -28.07
C VAL A 163 -18.17 -2.26 -28.09
N VAL A 164 -18.74 -2.56 -26.92
CA VAL A 164 -20.15 -2.94 -26.76
C VAL A 164 -20.72 -2.40 -25.44
N PRO A 165 -21.93 -1.82 -25.41
CA PRO A 165 -22.56 -1.43 -24.15
C PRO A 165 -22.97 -2.67 -23.34
N LEU A 166 -22.74 -2.64 -22.04
CA LEU A 166 -23.23 -3.60 -21.04
C LEU A 166 -24.56 -3.14 -20.42
N GLY A 167 -24.94 -1.87 -20.57
CA GLY A 167 -26.22 -1.30 -20.14
C GLY A 167 -26.10 -0.04 -19.27
N THR A 168 -27.24 0.61 -19.00
CA THR A 168 -27.34 1.82 -18.16
C THR A 168 -27.38 1.44 -16.68
N LEU A 169 -26.67 2.18 -15.83
CA LEU A 169 -26.65 1.96 -14.37
C LEU A 169 -28.03 2.20 -13.75
N GLN A 170 -28.40 1.41 -12.74
CA GLN A 170 -29.61 1.59 -11.93
C GLN A 170 -29.27 1.52 -10.44
N ASP A 171 -29.70 2.53 -9.68
CA ASP A 171 -29.68 2.59 -8.20
C ASP A 171 -28.39 2.11 -7.51
N VAL A 172 -27.24 2.36 -8.16
CA VAL A 172 -25.89 2.14 -7.66
C VAL A 172 -25.07 3.42 -7.68
N ARG A 173 -24.07 3.49 -6.80
CA ARG A 173 -22.92 4.41 -6.94
C ARG A 173 -21.64 3.60 -7.11
N PHE A 174 -20.63 4.18 -7.74
CA PHE A 174 -19.42 3.47 -8.13
C PHE A 174 -18.13 4.09 -7.56
N MET A 175 -17.10 3.27 -7.48
CA MET A 175 -15.70 3.65 -7.41
C MET A 175 -14.93 2.87 -8.48
N ALA A 176 -14.17 3.59 -9.30
CA ALA A 176 -13.41 3.08 -10.43
C ALA A 176 -11.93 3.41 -10.27
N CYS A 177 -11.06 2.41 -10.47
CA CYS A 177 -9.63 2.64 -10.71
C CYS A 177 -9.38 2.56 -12.22
N PHE A 178 -8.91 3.67 -12.79
CA PHE A 178 -8.79 3.88 -14.23
C PHE A 178 -7.43 4.46 -14.59
N ARG A 179 -6.93 4.20 -15.80
CA ARG A 179 -5.65 4.76 -16.25
C ARG A 179 -5.82 6.20 -16.73
N PHE A 180 -5.28 7.15 -15.97
CA PHE A 180 -5.23 8.58 -16.35
C PHE A 180 -3.90 8.94 -17.08
N LYS A 181 -2.98 7.98 -17.15
CA LYS A 181 -1.72 7.98 -17.92
C LYS A 181 -1.45 6.57 -18.41
N LEU A 182 -0.60 6.39 -19.42
CA LEU A 182 -0.13 5.05 -19.87
C LEU A 182 0.35 4.20 -18.68
N TRP A 183 1.10 4.82 -17.78
CA TRP A 183 1.81 4.22 -16.66
C TRP A 183 0.97 3.95 -15.40
N TRP A 184 -0.05 4.77 -15.15
CA TRP A 184 -0.60 5.00 -13.81
C TRP A 184 -2.14 5.06 -13.75
N MET A 185 -2.69 4.57 -12.64
CA MET A 185 -4.10 4.70 -12.29
C MET A 185 -4.39 5.81 -11.29
N ALA A 186 -5.62 6.33 -11.38
CA ALA A 186 -6.26 7.18 -10.39
C ALA A 186 -7.69 6.67 -10.12
N GLN A 187 -8.33 7.28 -9.12
CA GLN A 187 -9.69 6.95 -8.68
C GLN A 187 -10.74 7.95 -9.20
N LYS A 188 -11.93 7.46 -9.53
CA LYS A 188 -13.13 8.26 -9.80
C LYS A 188 -14.34 7.62 -9.11
N MET A 189 -15.17 8.44 -8.49
CA MET A 189 -16.45 8.07 -7.90
C MET A 189 -17.59 8.82 -8.60
N GLY A 190 -18.77 8.23 -8.65
CA GLY A 190 -19.97 8.82 -9.26
C GLY A 190 -21.16 7.87 -9.15
N ASP A 191 -22.27 8.17 -9.84
CA ASP A 191 -23.49 7.35 -9.82
C ASP A 191 -24.17 7.21 -11.19
N LYS A 192 -23.39 7.40 -12.26
CA LYS A 192 -23.79 7.49 -13.66
C LYS A 192 -22.82 6.74 -14.57
N GLY A 193 -23.31 6.06 -15.60
CA GLY A 193 -22.46 5.36 -16.56
C GLY A 193 -21.53 6.32 -17.31
N SER A 194 -22.05 7.49 -17.69
CA SER A 194 -21.34 8.58 -18.39
C SER A 194 -20.18 9.20 -17.58
N GLU A 195 -20.10 8.93 -16.27
CA GLU A 195 -19.01 9.39 -15.41
C GLU A 195 -17.88 8.37 -15.22
N ILE A 196 -18.04 7.15 -15.76
CA ILE A 196 -17.04 6.07 -15.68
C ILE A 196 -15.90 6.38 -16.68
N PRO A 197 -14.65 6.56 -16.23
CA PRO A 197 -13.55 6.95 -17.12
C PRO A 197 -13.20 5.88 -18.16
N PHE A 198 -12.60 6.31 -19.27
CA PHE A 198 -11.91 5.40 -20.20
C PHE A 198 -10.78 4.66 -19.46
N GLU A 199 -10.40 3.49 -19.97
CA GLU A 199 -9.35 2.65 -19.36
C GLU A 199 -9.65 2.29 -17.88
N THR A 200 -10.92 2.15 -17.49
CA THR A 200 -11.29 1.61 -16.18
C THR A 200 -10.91 0.13 -16.12
N GLN A 201 -10.09 -0.24 -15.14
CA GLN A 201 -9.49 -1.57 -14.99
C GLN A 201 -10.01 -2.35 -13.79
N PHE A 202 -10.64 -1.65 -12.86
CA PHE A 202 -11.30 -2.18 -11.68
C PHE A 202 -12.48 -1.27 -11.39
N LEU A 203 -13.67 -1.83 -11.20
CA LEU A 203 -14.89 -1.09 -10.92
C LEU A 203 -15.67 -1.79 -9.81
N LEU A 204 -16.06 -1.01 -8.80
CA LEU A 204 -16.82 -1.46 -7.65
C LEU A 204 -18.12 -0.65 -7.59
N PHE A 205 -19.27 -1.31 -7.47
CA PHE A 205 -20.58 -0.70 -7.23
C PHE A 205 -21.04 -0.95 -5.78
N GLU A 206 -21.74 0.03 -5.20
CA GLU A 206 -22.55 -0.09 -3.98
C GLU A 206 -24.01 0.21 -4.34
N THR A 207 -24.96 -0.63 -3.91
CA THR A 207 -26.40 -0.35 -4.04
C THR A 207 -26.82 0.82 -3.15
N LYS A 208 -27.52 1.82 -3.70
CA LYS A 208 -27.96 3.03 -2.97
C LYS A 208 -28.93 2.68 -1.82
N ASP A 209 -29.80 1.69 -2.03
CA ASP A 209 -30.70 1.19 -1.00
C ASP A 209 -30.08 0.01 -0.22
N GLY A 210 -30.07 0.15 1.10
CA GLY A 210 -29.67 -0.91 2.04
C GLY A 210 -29.11 -0.38 3.36
N SER A 211 -29.12 -1.23 4.38
CA SER A 211 -28.52 -0.99 5.69
C SER A 211 -27.01 -1.30 5.71
N ARG A 212 -26.24 -0.46 6.42
CA ARG A 212 -24.84 -0.72 6.83
C ARG A 212 -24.73 -1.31 8.25
N LEU A 213 -25.86 -1.66 8.87
CA LEU A 213 -25.94 -2.44 10.10
C LEU A 213 -26.20 -3.90 9.72
N GLU A 214 -25.49 -4.81 10.38
CA GLU A 214 -25.77 -6.24 10.31
C GLU A 214 -27.20 -6.52 10.79
N SER A 215 -27.88 -7.47 10.13
CA SER A 215 -29.27 -7.78 10.41
C SER A 215 -29.39 -8.89 11.45
N ASP A 216 -29.59 -8.53 12.73
CA ASP A 216 -29.83 -9.47 13.85
C ASP A 216 -30.95 -10.49 13.56
N SER A 217 -31.86 -10.16 12.64
CA SER A 217 -33.00 -10.96 12.20
C SER A 217 -32.73 -11.88 11.00
N GLY A 218 -31.51 -11.91 10.45
CA GLY A 218 -31.13 -12.76 9.31
C GLY A 218 -31.77 -12.38 7.96
N ASN A 219 -32.47 -11.24 7.86
CA ASN A 219 -33.12 -10.83 6.61
C ASN A 219 -32.14 -10.10 5.68
N GLU A 220 -31.46 -10.86 4.81
CA GLU A 220 -30.48 -10.33 3.84
C GLU A 220 -31.04 -9.33 2.82
N GLU A 221 -32.37 -9.32 2.58
CA GLU A 221 -33.00 -8.51 1.52
C GLU A 221 -32.68 -7.01 1.60
N ASN A 222 -32.35 -6.50 2.80
CA ASN A 222 -32.13 -5.08 3.09
C ASN A 222 -30.68 -4.74 3.48
N GLN A 223 -29.69 -5.60 3.23
CA GLN A 223 -28.26 -5.26 3.43
C GLN A 223 -27.69 -4.52 2.22
N ILE A 224 -26.68 -3.65 2.38
CA ILE A 224 -25.92 -3.14 1.22
C ILE A 224 -25.20 -4.28 0.50
N VAL A 225 -25.19 -4.25 -0.84
CA VAL A 225 -24.45 -5.21 -1.67
C VAL A 225 -23.40 -4.48 -2.49
N TYR A 226 -22.18 -5.00 -2.45
CA TYR A 226 -21.05 -4.55 -3.24
C TYR A 226 -20.85 -5.48 -4.44
N THR A 227 -20.73 -4.92 -5.64
CA THR A 227 -20.49 -5.70 -6.88
C THR A 227 -19.16 -5.30 -7.48
N VAL A 228 -18.27 -6.27 -7.68
CA VAL A 228 -16.95 -6.10 -8.29
C VAL A 228 -17.03 -6.48 -9.76
N PHE A 229 -16.51 -5.62 -10.65
CA PHE A 229 -16.29 -5.91 -12.07
C PHE A 229 -14.78 -5.88 -12.35
N LEU A 230 -14.27 -6.98 -12.92
CA LEU A 230 -12.87 -7.17 -13.28
C LEU A 230 -12.76 -7.45 -14.79
N PRO A 231 -12.40 -6.45 -15.62
CA PRO A 231 -12.02 -6.66 -17.01
C PRO A 231 -10.75 -7.51 -17.10
N LEU A 232 -10.76 -8.52 -17.98
CA LEU A 232 -9.75 -9.58 -18.04
C LEU A 232 -8.90 -9.53 -19.31
N ILE A 233 -8.07 -10.56 -19.45
CA ILE A 233 -7.35 -10.92 -20.68
C ILE A 233 -8.02 -12.17 -21.26
N GLU A 234 -8.34 -12.15 -22.55
CA GLU A 234 -8.91 -13.28 -23.27
C GLU A 234 -8.12 -13.50 -24.58
N GLY A 235 -7.28 -14.54 -24.61
CA GLY A 235 -6.30 -14.74 -25.68
C GLY A 235 -5.28 -13.60 -25.74
N SER A 236 -5.11 -12.99 -26.92
CA SER A 236 -4.26 -11.79 -27.10
C SER A 236 -4.98 -10.47 -26.81
N PHE A 237 -6.26 -10.49 -26.45
CA PHE A 237 -7.05 -9.29 -26.17
C PHE A 237 -7.06 -8.97 -24.68
N ARG A 238 -7.05 -7.68 -24.36
CA ARG A 238 -7.23 -7.16 -23.01
C ARG A 238 -8.48 -6.27 -22.99
N ALA A 239 -9.29 -6.44 -21.94
CA ALA A 239 -10.51 -5.68 -21.72
C ALA A 239 -10.28 -4.45 -20.82
N CYS A 240 -11.08 -3.42 -21.03
CA CYS A 240 -11.35 -2.34 -20.08
C CYS A 240 -12.83 -1.96 -20.09
N LEU A 241 -13.24 -1.20 -19.08
CA LEU A 241 -14.55 -0.54 -19.03
C LEU A 241 -14.40 0.96 -19.31
N GLN A 242 -15.47 1.56 -19.79
CA GLN A 242 -15.61 3.00 -20.01
C GLN A 242 -17.09 3.42 -19.93
N GLY A 243 -17.35 4.71 -19.76
CA GLY A 243 -18.68 5.32 -19.90
C GLY A 243 -18.92 5.92 -21.27
N ASN A 244 -20.18 6.12 -21.65
CA ASN A 244 -20.55 6.82 -22.89
C ASN A 244 -21.59 7.95 -22.66
N GLU A 245 -21.84 8.75 -23.71
CA GLU A 245 -22.76 9.90 -23.69
C GLU A 245 -24.24 9.53 -23.42
N ARG A 246 -24.60 8.24 -23.46
CA ARG A 246 -25.96 7.71 -23.22
C ARG A 246 -26.16 7.17 -21.80
N ASP A 247 -25.17 7.38 -20.93
CA ASP A 247 -25.11 6.83 -19.57
C ASP A 247 -24.98 5.30 -19.50
N GLU A 248 -24.51 4.67 -20.58
CA GLU A 248 -24.22 3.24 -20.62
C GLU A 248 -22.79 2.96 -20.12
N LEU A 249 -22.63 1.86 -19.39
CA LEU A 249 -21.34 1.20 -19.18
C LEU A 249 -20.98 0.45 -20.47
N GLU A 250 -19.76 0.60 -20.98
CA GLU A 250 -19.24 -0.11 -22.15
C GLU A 250 -18.06 -1.02 -21.80
N LEU A 251 -18.01 -2.18 -22.45
CA LEU A 251 -16.85 -3.07 -22.54
C LEU A 251 -16.06 -2.73 -23.81
N CYS A 252 -14.79 -2.38 -23.64
CA CYS A 252 -13.82 -2.21 -24.72
C CYS A 252 -12.80 -3.37 -24.71
N LEU A 253 -12.47 -3.91 -25.88
CA LEU A 253 -11.60 -5.07 -26.09
C LEU A 253 -10.55 -4.76 -27.16
N GLU A 254 -9.26 -4.76 -26.81
CA GLU A 254 -8.17 -4.44 -27.73
C GLU A 254 -7.07 -5.51 -27.73
N SER A 255 -6.54 -5.85 -28.91
CA SER A 255 -5.35 -6.70 -29.07
C SER A 255 -4.04 -5.90 -29.22
N GLY A 256 -4.09 -4.60 -29.50
CA GLY A 256 -2.91 -3.77 -29.76
C GLY A 256 -2.15 -4.11 -31.07
N ASP A 257 -2.71 -4.95 -31.94
CA ASP A 257 -2.10 -5.36 -33.21
C ASP A 257 -3.16 -5.58 -34.28
N CYS A 258 -3.09 -4.85 -35.40
CA CYS A 258 -4.15 -4.84 -36.42
C CYS A 258 -4.29 -6.15 -37.21
N TYR A 259 -3.31 -7.05 -37.10
CA TYR A 259 -3.36 -8.41 -37.64
C TYR A 259 -3.92 -9.44 -36.64
N THR A 260 -3.89 -9.13 -35.34
CA THR A 260 -4.43 -9.98 -34.28
C THR A 260 -5.91 -9.62 -34.06
N LYS A 261 -6.80 -10.39 -34.68
CA LYS A 261 -8.24 -10.14 -34.72
C LYS A 261 -9.05 -11.29 -34.11
N ALA A 262 -10.26 -10.99 -33.65
CA ALA A 262 -11.30 -11.95 -33.25
C ALA A 262 -12.69 -11.29 -33.34
N SER A 263 -13.75 -12.08 -33.20
CA SER A 263 -15.16 -11.63 -33.23
C SER A 263 -16.04 -12.24 -32.12
N SER A 264 -15.50 -13.11 -31.26
CA SER A 264 -16.26 -13.78 -30.21
C SER A 264 -15.41 -13.90 -28.95
N PHE A 265 -15.99 -13.48 -27.83
CA PHE A 265 -15.37 -13.43 -26.52
C PHE A 265 -16.37 -13.90 -25.46
N THR A 266 -15.87 -14.57 -24.42
CA THR A 266 -16.67 -15.40 -23.51
C THR A 266 -16.36 -15.16 -22.03
N HIS A 267 -15.20 -14.58 -21.71
CA HIS A 267 -14.70 -14.37 -20.35
C HIS A 267 -14.05 -12.98 -20.17
N SER A 268 -14.48 -11.99 -20.93
CA SER A 268 -13.88 -10.65 -21.00
C SER A 268 -14.00 -9.83 -19.71
N VAL A 269 -15.04 -10.06 -18.90
CA VAL A 269 -15.23 -9.41 -17.59
C VAL A 269 -15.71 -10.45 -16.58
N PHE A 270 -15.08 -10.53 -15.41
CA PHE A 270 -15.63 -11.29 -14.28
C PHE A 270 -16.41 -10.37 -13.34
N ILE A 271 -17.57 -10.85 -12.87
CA ILE A 271 -18.44 -10.13 -11.94
C ILE A 271 -18.73 -11.00 -10.72
N HIS A 272 -18.52 -10.45 -9.53
CA HIS A 272 -18.77 -11.08 -8.23
C HIS A 272 -19.45 -10.08 -7.29
N ALA A 273 -20.23 -10.59 -6.33
CA ALA A 273 -20.95 -9.73 -5.38
C ALA A 273 -20.94 -10.29 -3.96
N GLY A 274 -20.86 -9.40 -2.98
CA GLY A 274 -20.85 -9.72 -1.56
C GLY A 274 -21.37 -8.57 -0.71
N THR A 275 -21.57 -8.82 0.59
CA THR A 275 -22.00 -7.80 1.58
C THR A 275 -20.82 -7.16 2.30
N ASP A 276 -19.63 -7.74 2.18
CA ASP A 276 -18.35 -7.15 2.55
C ASP A 276 -17.55 -6.74 1.30
N PRO A 277 -17.07 -5.49 1.18
CA PRO A 277 -16.41 -5.02 -0.04
C PRO A 277 -15.01 -5.63 -0.21
N PHE A 278 -14.24 -5.82 0.86
CA PHE A 278 -12.86 -6.29 0.77
C PHE A 278 -12.81 -7.80 0.52
N ALA A 279 -13.68 -8.57 1.15
CA ALA A 279 -13.85 -9.99 0.89
C ALA A 279 -14.44 -10.24 -0.51
N ALA A 280 -15.37 -9.41 -1.00
CA ALA A 280 -15.87 -9.49 -2.37
C ALA A 280 -14.72 -9.26 -3.38
N ILE A 281 -13.89 -8.24 -3.18
CA ILE A 281 -12.72 -7.96 -4.03
C ILE A 281 -11.72 -9.11 -3.98
N HIS A 282 -11.40 -9.63 -2.78
CA HIS A 282 -10.50 -10.76 -2.62
C HIS A 282 -11.02 -12.02 -3.33
N ASN A 283 -12.30 -12.36 -3.16
CA ASN A 283 -12.93 -13.50 -3.84
C ASN A 283 -12.99 -13.32 -5.36
N ALA A 284 -13.23 -12.10 -5.84
CA ALA A 284 -13.22 -11.78 -7.26
C ALA A 284 -11.82 -12.03 -7.88
N ILE A 285 -10.76 -11.48 -7.28
CA ILE A 285 -9.39 -11.67 -7.75
C ILE A 285 -8.95 -13.15 -7.59
N ARG A 286 -9.38 -13.86 -6.53
CA ARG A 286 -9.16 -15.30 -6.33
C ARG A 286 -9.78 -16.14 -7.45
N ALA A 287 -11.02 -15.84 -7.86
CA ALA A 287 -11.70 -16.53 -8.97
C ALA A 287 -10.99 -16.25 -10.30
N VAL A 288 -10.64 -14.99 -10.58
CA VAL A 288 -9.90 -14.59 -11.79
C VAL A 288 -8.52 -15.26 -11.85
N LYS A 289 -7.81 -15.38 -10.72
CA LYS A 289 -6.54 -16.10 -10.61
C LYS A 289 -6.69 -17.60 -10.90
N LEU A 290 -7.80 -18.22 -10.46
CA LEU A 290 -8.12 -19.63 -10.75
C LEU A 290 -8.56 -19.85 -12.21
N HIS A 291 -9.12 -18.85 -12.87
CA HIS A 291 -9.44 -18.89 -14.31
C HIS A 291 -8.17 -18.69 -15.15
N LEU A 292 -7.53 -17.53 -15.07
CA LEU A 292 -6.42 -17.14 -15.96
C LEU A 292 -5.12 -17.93 -15.74
N LYS A 293 -4.78 -18.31 -14.50
CA LYS A 293 -3.56 -19.08 -14.13
C LYS A 293 -2.22 -18.41 -14.54
N THR A 294 -2.26 -17.15 -14.97
CA THR A 294 -1.13 -16.34 -15.46
C THR A 294 -0.45 -15.46 -14.40
N PHE A 295 -1.08 -15.22 -13.25
CA PHE A 295 -0.51 -14.45 -12.13
C PHE A 295 -0.65 -15.18 -10.79
N ARG A 296 -0.18 -14.54 -9.71
CA ARG A 296 -0.35 -14.97 -8.31
C ARG A 296 -0.88 -13.85 -7.43
N LEU A 297 -1.58 -14.22 -6.36
CA LEU A 297 -2.02 -13.27 -5.32
C LEU A 297 -0.82 -12.78 -4.49
N ARG A 298 -0.92 -11.58 -3.88
CA ARG A 298 0.16 -10.98 -3.07
C ARG A 298 0.74 -11.95 -2.04
N HIS A 299 -0.12 -12.70 -1.34
CA HIS A 299 0.28 -13.63 -0.27
C HIS A 299 0.89 -14.95 -0.78
N GLU A 300 0.81 -15.23 -2.09
CA GLU A 300 1.43 -16.40 -2.74
C GLU A 300 2.85 -16.10 -3.27
N LYS A 301 3.35 -14.89 -3.02
CA LYS A 301 4.64 -14.39 -3.49
C LYS A 301 5.58 -14.17 -2.31
N LYS A 302 6.89 -14.35 -2.52
CA LYS A 302 7.90 -13.95 -1.55
C LYS A 302 8.01 -12.42 -1.55
N LEU A 303 7.65 -11.77 -0.45
CA LEU A 303 7.99 -10.37 -0.24
C LEU A 303 9.52 -10.24 -0.04
N PRO A 304 10.19 -9.29 -0.73
CA PRO A 304 11.60 -9.00 -0.49
C PRO A 304 11.77 -8.26 0.83
N SER A 305 12.84 -8.59 1.57
CA SER A 305 13.05 -8.13 2.95
C SER A 305 13.23 -6.60 3.09
N ILE A 306 13.44 -5.87 1.99
CA ILE A 306 13.54 -4.40 1.99
C ILE A 306 12.32 -3.71 2.61
N VAL A 307 11.14 -4.35 2.59
CA VAL A 307 9.92 -3.80 3.19
C VAL A 307 10.08 -3.56 4.70
N ASP A 308 10.82 -4.42 5.41
CA ASP A 308 10.96 -4.36 6.88
C ASP A 308 12.01 -3.33 7.36
N TYR A 309 12.60 -2.57 6.43
CA TYR A 309 13.66 -1.60 6.73
C TYR A 309 13.40 -0.20 6.17
N PHE A 310 14.14 0.76 6.71
CA PHE A 310 14.28 2.08 6.13
C PHE A 310 15.30 2.08 4.98
N GLY A 311 15.01 2.83 3.92
CA GLY A 311 15.91 3.00 2.79
C GLY A 311 16.02 4.43 2.27
N TRP A 312 16.80 4.58 1.20
CA TRP A 312 17.01 5.84 0.48
C TRP A 312 16.99 5.59 -1.03
N CYS A 313 16.41 6.50 -1.81
CA CYS A 313 16.41 6.49 -3.27
C CYS A 313 17.17 7.72 -3.78
N THR A 314 18.06 7.53 -4.76
CA THR A 314 18.92 8.62 -5.25
C THR A 314 18.22 9.60 -6.20
N TRP A 315 16.94 9.38 -6.54
CA TRP A 315 16.25 10.11 -7.61
C TRP A 315 16.14 11.62 -7.36
N ASP A 316 15.38 12.11 -6.37
CA ASP A 316 15.30 13.57 -6.15
C ASP A 316 16.60 14.20 -5.61
N ALA A 317 17.51 13.37 -5.09
CA ALA A 317 18.81 13.81 -4.57
C ALA A 317 19.79 14.24 -5.68
N PHE A 318 19.74 13.62 -6.86
CA PHE A 318 20.69 13.90 -7.96
C PHE A 318 20.10 13.81 -9.38
N TYR A 319 18.91 13.25 -9.53
CA TYR A 319 18.38 12.73 -10.80
C TYR A 319 19.48 11.95 -11.56
N GLN A 320 19.61 12.18 -12.88
CA GLN A 320 20.59 11.50 -13.72
C GLN A 320 22.06 11.83 -13.40
N ASP A 321 22.36 12.77 -12.50
CA ASP A 321 23.73 13.15 -12.12
C ASP A 321 24.36 12.27 -11.02
N VAL A 322 23.64 11.27 -10.48
CA VAL A 322 24.13 10.38 -9.40
C VAL A 322 25.52 9.78 -9.69
N THR A 323 26.42 9.81 -8.70
CA THR A 323 27.79 9.24 -8.76
C THR A 323 28.06 8.28 -7.60
N HIS A 324 29.18 7.56 -7.67
CA HIS A 324 29.73 6.78 -6.55
C HIS A 324 29.82 7.62 -5.26
N GLU A 325 30.45 8.79 -5.33
CA GLU A 325 30.69 9.68 -4.19
C GLU A 325 29.38 10.30 -3.67
N GLY A 326 28.43 10.60 -4.56
CA GLY A 326 27.10 11.07 -4.18
C GLY A 326 26.33 10.05 -3.35
N VAL A 327 26.37 8.76 -3.76
CA VAL A 327 25.79 7.67 -2.98
C VAL A 327 26.46 7.54 -1.62
N GLU A 328 27.80 7.57 -1.54
CA GLU A 328 28.51 7.52 -0.25
C GLU A 328 28.15 8.72 0.66
N ALA A 329 28.02 9.93 0.11
CA ALA A 329 27.68 11.12 0.88
C ALA A 329 26.27 11.04 1.51
N GLY A 330 25.27 10.51 0.79
CA GLY A 330 23.92 10.31 1.32
C GLY A 330 23.86 9.23 2.42
N LEU A 331 24.54 8.11 2.21
CA LEU A 331 24.66 7.06 3.23
C LEU A 331 25.38 7.58 4.49
N ALA A 332 26.42 8.39 4.32
CA ALA A 332 27.14 9.01 5.43
C ALA A 332 26.28 10.00 6.23
N SER A 333 25.52 10.86 5.55
CA SER A 333 24.71 11.89 6.19
C SER A 333 23.50 11.31 6.94
N LEU A 334 22.81 10.32 6.37
CA LEU A 334 21.73 9.59 7.07
C LEU A 334 22.26 8.80 8.29
N ALA A 335 23.41 8.15 8.16
CA ALA A 335 24.02 7.42 9.27
C ALA A 335 24.48 8.35 10.41
N ALA A 336 25.03 9.53 10.08
CA ALA A 336 25.48 10.51 11.07
C ALA A 336 24.36 11.08 11.95
N GLY A 337 23.11 11.14 11.45
CA GLY A 337 21.94 11.55 12.23
C GLY A 337 21.24 10.44 13.02
N GLY A 338 21.77 9.21 12.99
CA GLY A 338 21.24 8.07 13.73
C GLY A 338 20.09 7.31 13.04
N THR A 339 19.77 7.62 11.78
CA THR A 339 18.72 6.94 10.99
C THR A 339 19.34 6.25 9.77
N ALA A 340 20.33 5.39 10.04
CA ALA A 340 21.11 4.72 8.99
C ALA A 340 20.23 3.75 8.17
N PRO A 341 20.07 3.96 6.85
CA PRO A 341 19.27 3.07 6.01
C PRO A 341 19.87 1.66 5.95
N LYS A 342 19.03 0.67 5.61
CA LYS A 342 19.46 -0.72 5.34
C LYS A 342 19.22 -1.15 3.91
N PHE A 343 18.62 -0.30 3.08
CA PHE A 343 18.74 -0.41 1.63
C PHE A 343 18.95 0.93 0.93
N VAL A 344 19.51 0.90 -0.27
CA VAL A 344 19.54 2.03 -1.21
C VAL A 344 19.05 1.58 -2.58
N ILE A 345 18.27 2.44 -3.25
CA ILE A 345 17.96 2.33 -4.67
C ILE A 345 18.83 3.36 -5.40
N ILE A 346 19.81 2.88 -6.17
CA ILE A 346 20.54 3.73 -7.12
C ILE A 346 19.67 3.85 -8.37
N ASP A 347 18.97 4.98 -8.46
CA ASP A 347 17.99 5.27 -9.50
C ASP A 347 18.64 5.67 -10.84
N ASP A 348 17.87 6.12 -11.82
CA ASP A 348 18.38 6.44 -13.16
C ASP A 348 19.62 7.39 -13.13
N GLY A 349 20.57 7.14 -14.03
CA GLY A 349 21.83 7.85 -14.18
C GLY A 349 23.08 6.98 -14.08
N TRP A 350 22.99 5.71 -13.68
CA TRP A 350 24.14 4.81 -13.51
C TRP A 350 24.51 3.98 -14.76
N GLN A 351 23.58 3.76 -15.69
CA GLN A 351 23.74 2.86 -16.84
C GLN A 351 24.61 3.44 -17.97
N SER A 352 25.26 2.58 -18.76
CA SER A 352 25.98 2.98 -19.99
C SER A 352 25.01 3.23 -21.15
N VAL A 353 24.74 4.51 -21.43
CA VAL A 353 23.72 4.94 -22.40
C VAL A 353 24.27 5.92 -23.43
N GLY A 354 23.58 6.07 -24.55
CA GLY A 354 23.97 7.01 -25.60
C GLY A 354 22.91 7.17 -26.67
N GLY A 355 22.78 8.40 -27.16
CA GLY A 355 21.82 8.78 -28.21
C GLY A 355 22.17 8.26 -29.60
N ASP A 356 21.19 8.36 -30.50
CA ASP A 356 21.38 8.11 -31.93
C ASP A 356 22.00 9.34 -32.65
N PRO A 357 22.80 9.15 -33.72
CA PRO A 357 23.46 10.27 -34.39
C PRO A 357 22.50 11.13 -35.22
N GLY A 358 22.59 12.46 -35.06
CA GLY A 358 21.90 13.45 -35.91
C GLY A 358 20.76 14.20 -35.22
N GLU A 359 20.25 13.70 -34.09
CA GLU A 359 19.23 14.37 -33.28
C GLU A 359 19.83 15.48 -32.40
N GLU A 360 19.15 16.63 -32.29
CA GLU A 360 19.54 17.72 -31.36
C GLU A 360 19.32 17.32 -29.90
N LYS A 361 18.28 16.50 -29.65
CA LYS A 361 17.93 15.95 -28.34
C LYS A 361 17.63 14.46 -28.48
N PRO A 362 18.66 13.61 -28.58
CA PRO A 362 18.46 12.18 -28.79
C PRO A 362 17.89 11.51 -27.54
N LEU A 363 16.87 10.69 -27.76
CA LEU A 363 16.42 9.68 -26.82
C LEU A 363 17.56 8.70 -26.56
N LEU A 364 18.02 8.65 -25.32
CA LEU A 364 19.16 7.83 -24.92
C LEU A 364 18.76 6.35 -24.93
N ARG A 365 19.65 5.48 -25.43
CA ARG A 365 19.45 4.02 -25.48
C ARG A 365 20.56 3.30 -24.71
N LEU A 366 20.27 2.12 -24.19
CA LEU A 366 21.29 1.28 -23.54
C LEU A 366 22.34 0.85 -24.57
N THR A 367 23.62 1.07 -24.25
CA THR A 367 24.76 0.71 -25.13
C THR A 367 25.57 -0.47 -24.62
N GLY A 368 25.41 -0.83 -23.33
CA GLY A 368 25.95 -2.04 -22.71
C GLY A 368 25.43 -2.25 -21.30
N ILE A 369 25.50 -3.48 -20.79
CA ILE A 369 24.94 -3.91 -19.49
C ILE A 369 25.74 -3.45 -18.25
N LYS A 370 26.81 -2.66 -18.45
CA LYS A 370 27.68 -2.17 -17.37
C LYS A 370 27.39 -0.70 -17.02
N GLU A 371 27.75 -0.34 -15.80
CA GLU A 371 27.75 1.01 -15.27
C GLU A 371 28.59 1.98 -16.10
N ASN A 372 28.23 3.26 -16.09
CA ASN A 372 28.95 4.30 -16.82
C ASN A 372 30.13 4.89 -16.02
N ALA A 373 30.84 5.84 -16.63
CA ALA A 373 32.06 6.45 -16.08
C ALA A 373 31.92 7.14 -14.71
N LYS A 374 30.70 7.40 -14.21
CA LYS A 374 30.46 7.94 -12.85
C LYS A 374 30.54 6.88 -11.74
N PHE A 375 30.65 5.61 -12.11
CA PHE A 375 30.79 4.45 -11.21
C PHE A 375 32.01 3.57 -11.55
N GLN A 376 32.75 3.87 -12.62
CA GLN A 376 33.98 3.18 -12.99
C GLN A 376 35.21 3.83 -12.33
N ASN A 377 36.01 3.02 -11.63
CA ASN A 377 37.35 3.43 -11.20
C ASN A 377 38.32 3.35 -12.41
N LYS A 378 39.12 4.39 -12.61
CA LYS A 378 40.10 4.48 -13.72
C LYS A 378 41.37 3.65 -13.47
N ASP A 379 41.74 3.48 -12.21
CA ASP A 379 42.95 2.78 -11.79
C ASP A 379 42.70 1.27 -11.58
N ASP A 380 41.45 0.90 -11.24
CA ASP A 380 40.95 -0.49 -11.31
C ASP A 380 39.56 -0.55 -12.00
N PRO A 381 39.52 -0.72 -13.33
CA PRO A 381 38.27 -0.94 -14.06
C PRO A 381 37.55 -2.26 -13.73
N THR A 382 38.08 -3.10 -12.83
CA THR A 382 37.40 -4.31 -12.35
C THR A 382 36.59 -4.10 -11.06
N THR A 383 36.82 -3.01 -10.31
CA THR A 383 35.94 -2.67 -9.17
C THR A 383 34.59 -2.16 -9.68
N GLY A 384 34.57 -1.09 -10.46
CA GLY A 384 33.32 -0.52 -10.97
C GLY A 384 32.28 -0.22 -9.88
N ILE A 385 31.00 -0.44 -10.19
CA ILE A 385 29.87 -0.27 -9.25
C ILE A 385 30.01 -1.14 -7.97
N LYS A 386 30.76 -2.25 -8.02
CA LYS A 386 31.07 -3.07 -6.83
C LYS A 386 31.79 -2.28 -5.74
N SER A 387 32.54 -1.23 -6.11
CA SER A 387 33.21 -0.36 -5.15
C SER A 387 32.22 0.30 -4.17
N ILE A 388 31.19 0.96 -4.70
CA ILE A 388 30.18 1.61 -3.86
C ILE A 388 29.26 0.59 -3.17
N VAL A 389 28.98 -0.57 -3.78
CA VAL A 389 28.23 -1.66 -3.13
C VAL A 389 28.98 -2.19 -1.90
N ASN A 390 30.28 -2.47 -2.02
CA ASN A 390 31.11 -2.89 -0.89
C ASN A 390 31.15 -1.81 0.21
N ILE A 391 31.35 -0.54 -0.15
CA ILE A 391 31.32 0.58 0.80
C ILE A 391 29.97 0.66 1.52
N ALA A 392 28.85 0.59 0.81
CA ALA A 392 27.51 0.61 1.38
C ALA A 392 27.28 -0.53 2.40
N LYS A 393 27.72 -1.75 2.07
CA LYS A 393 27.51 -2.94 2.92
C LYS A 393 28.50 -3.01 4.09
N GLU A 394 29.78 -2.77 3.84
CA GLU A 394 30.86 -2.94 4.83
C GLU A 394 31.02 -1.73 5.77
N LYS A 395 30.92 -0.50 5.25
CA LYS A 395 31.13 0.74 6.03
C LYS A 395 29.84 1.29 6.64
N TYR A 396 28.73 1.22 5.91
CA TYR A 396 27.43 1.77 6.34
C TYR A 396 26.43 0.71 6.83
N GLY A 397 26.78 -0.57 6.70
CA GLY A 397 25.96 -1.68 7.20
C GLY A 397 24.61 -1.81 6.49
N LEU A 398 24.56 -1.52 5.18
CA LEU A 398 23.38 -1.82 4.37
C LEU A 398 23.24 -3.33 4.17
N LYS A 399 21.99 -3.78 4.12
CA LYS A 399 21.64 -5.17 3.84
C LYS A 399 21.41 -5.40 2.35
N TYR A 400 20.83 -4.41 1.66
CA TYR A 400 20.46 -4.50 0.25
C TYR A 400 20.92 -3.28 -0.56
N VAL A 401 21.37 -3.48 -1.78
CA VAL A 401 21.58 -2.43 -2.79
C VAL A 401 20.78 -2.82 -4.02
N TYR A 402 19.84 -1.97 -4.44
CA TYR A 402 19.04 -2.15 -5.66
C TYR A 402 19.46 -1.09 -6.69
N VAL A 403 19.25 -1.39 -7.98
CA VAL A 403 19.49 -0.43 -9.07
C VAL A 403 18.29 -0.33 -10.01
N TRP A 404 18.11 0.82 -10.64
CA TRP A 404 17.04 1.08 -11.62
C TRP A 404 17.39 0.57 -13.03
N HIS A 405 16.40 0.07 -13.77
CA HIS A 405 16.44 0.01 -15.24
C HIS A 405 15.03 0.00 -15.84
N ALA A 406 14.83 0.55 -17.04
CA ALA A 406 13.57 0.37 -17.77
C ALA A 406 13.34 -1.09 -18.18
N ILE A 407 12.09 -1.52 -18.39
CA ILE A 407 11.78 -2.88 -18.85
C ILE A 407 12.39 -3.18 -20.23
N THR A 408 12.50 -2.17 -21.10
CA THR A 408 13.14 -2.22 -22.42
C THR A 408 14.67 -2.04 -22.36
N GLY A 409 15.25 -1.88 -21.16
CA GLY A 409 16.69 -1.76 -20.88
C GLY A 409 17.15 -0.35 -20.51
N TYR A 410 16.55 0.67 -21.13
CA TYR A 410 16.63 2.10 -20.80
C TYR A 410 15.44 2.83 -21.47
N TRP A 411 15.23 4.13 -21.25
CA TRP A 411 14.14 4.92 -21.85
C TRP A 411 13.98 4.69 -23.37
N GLY A 412 15.06 4.80 -24.15
CA GLY A 412 15.06 4.49 -25.58
C GLY A 412 15.18 3.02 -25.96
N GLY A 413 15.04 2.10 -25.01
CA GLY A 413 15.31 0.67 -25.16
C GLY A 413 16.80 0.33 -25.32
N VAL A 414 17.07 -0.85 -25.88
CA VAL A 414 18.42 -1.33 -26.21
C VAL A 414 18.84 -0.83 -27.59
N ARG A 415 20.10 -0.42 -27.77
CA ARG A 415 20.62 0.02 -29.07
C ARG A 415 20.40 -1.04 -30.17
N PRO A 416 19.69 -0.72 -31.28
CA PRO A 416 19.38 -1.66 -32.36
C PRO A 416 20.57 -2.50 -32.82
N GLY A 417 20.33 -3.79 -33.05
CA GLY A 417 21.35 -4.78 -33.39
C GLY A 417 21.97 -5.51 -32.19
N GLN A 418 21.90 -4.97 -30.97
CA GLN A 418 22.21 -5.72 -29.75
C GLN A 418 20.99 -6.55 -29.31
N TYR A 419 21.17 -7.77 -28.80
CA TYR A 419 20.08 -8.66 -28.33
C TYR A 419 18.90 -8.84 -29.32
N GLY A 420 19.21 -8.82 -30.62
CA GLY A 420 18.20 -8.89 -31.69
C GLY A 420 17.23 -7.71 -31.72
N SER A 421 17.57 -6.57 -31.10
CA SER A 421 16.70 -5.41 -31.02
C SER A 421 16.53 -4.67 -32.34
N LEU A 422 15.32 -4.18 -32.55
CA LEU A 422 14.88 -3.45 -33.74
C LEU A 422 14.11 -2.19 -33.31
N MET A 423 14.15 -1.14 -34.14
CA MET A 423 13.36 0.06 -33.87
C MET A 423 11.87 -0.24 -34.01
N LYS A 424 11.10 0.13 -32.98
CA LYS A 424 9.64 0.02 -32.92
C LYS A 424 9.06 1.35 -32.43
N TYR A 425 7.86 1.68 -32.87
CA TYR A 425 7.19 2.94 -32.53
C TYR A 425 5.88 2.63 -31.78
N PRO A 426 5.65 3.23 -30.60
CA PRO A 426 4.42 3.10 -29.82
C PRO A 426 3.13 3.32 -30.63
N MET A 427 2.27 2.30 -30.64
CA MET A 427 0.87 2.39 -31.08
C MET A 427 -0.02 2.51 -29.84
N LEU A 428 -0.52 3.72 -29.57
CA LEU A 428 -1.31 4.01 -28.38
C LEU A 428 -2.78 3.61 -28.55
N SER A 429 -3.43 3.09 -27.50
CA SER A 429 -4.89 2.85 -27.48
C SER A 429 -5.67 4.16 -27.57
N LYS A 430 -6.96 4.08 -27.97
CA LYS A 430 -7.83 5.27 -27.93
C LYS A 430 -7.97 5.82 -26.51
N GLY A 431 -8.07 4.93 -25.51
CA GLY A 431 -8.21 5.30 -24.11
C GLY A 431 -6.98 6.01 -23.53
N VAL A 432 -5.77 5.53 -23.83
CA VAL A 432 -4.52 6.23 -23.45
C VAL A 432 -4.38 7.56 -24.20
N ILE A 433 -4.74 7.62 -25.48
CA ILE A 433 -4.77 8.86 -26.27
C ILE A 433 -5.73 9.90 -25.67
N GLU A 434 -6.84 9.46 -25.06
CA GLU A 434 -7.82 10.38 -24.50
C GLU A 434 -7.25 11.13 -23.28
N TYR A 435 -6.46 10.49 -22.42
CA TYR A 435 -5.84 11.17 -21.27
C TYR A 435 -4.45 11.77 -21.56
N GLU A 436 -3.63 11.14 -22.40
CA GLU A 436 -2.29 11.64 -22.76
C GLU A 436 -2.14 11.88 -24.29
N PRO A 437 -2.90 12.81 -24.89
CA PRO A 437 -2.81 13.11 -26.32
C PRO A 437 -1.43 13.67 -26.73
N ALA A 438 -0.68 14.24 -25.79
CA ALA A 438 0.68 14.72 -25.98
C ALA A 438 1.69 13.60 -26.28
N LEU A 439 1.44 12.38 -25.79
CA LEU A 439 2.34 11.22 -25.93
C LEU A 439 2.60 10.84 -27.40
N LYS A 440 1.72 11.25 -28.32
CA LYS A 440 1.92 11.13 -29.79
C LYS A 440 3.14 11.89 -30.33
N ASN A 441 3.60 12.92 -29.62
CA ASN A 441 4.74 13.77 -29.99
C ASN A 441 5.94 13.61 -29.04
N ASP A 442 5.87 12.65 -28.13
CA ASP A 442 6.95 12.33 -27.19
C ASP A 442 8.14 11.65 -27.90
N PRO A 443 9.39 11.81 -27.46
CA PRO A 443 10.54 11.12 -28.04
C PRO A 443 10.37 9.60 -28.14
N LEU A 444 9.67 8.95 -27.20
CA LEU A 444 9.34 7.52 -27.28
C LEU A 444 8.51 7.21 -28.54
N ALA A 445 7.56 8.07 -28.88
CA ALA A 445 6.69 7.93 -30.06
C ALA A 445 7.37 8.41 -31.36
N VAL A 446 8.19 9.45 -31.31
CA VAL A 446 8.77 10.11 -32.49
C VAL A 446 10.13 9.51 -32.88
N GLN A 447 10.99 9.20 -31.92
CA GLN A 447 12.31 8.59 -32.14
C GLN A 447 12.30 7.06 -31.94
N GLY A 448 11.18 6.49 -31.48
CA GLY A 448 10.98 5.05 -31.30
C GLY A 448 11.77 4.46 -30.14
N LEU A 449 11.52 3.18 -29.83
CA LEU A 449 12.28 2.37 -28.89
C LEU A 449 13.01 1.23 -29.60
N GLY A 450 14.23 0.92 -29.13
CA GLY A 450 14.93 -0.30 -29.50
C GLY A 450 14.37 -1.51 -28.74
N LEU A 451 13.30 -2.10 -29.28
CA LEU A 451 12.65 -3.29 -28.70
C LEU A 451 13.47 -4.54 -29.02
N MET A 452 13.92 -5.26 -27.99
CA MET A 452 14.57 -6.56 -28.11
C MET A 452 13.64 -7.62 -28.74
N ASN A 453 14.23 -8.66 -29.32
CA ASN A 453 13.44 -9.80 -29.76
C ASN A 453 12.86 -10.52 -28.52
N PRO A 454 11.55 -10.80 -28.42
CA PRO A 454 10.96 -11.50 -27.27
C PRO A 454 11.58 -12.88 -26.97
N LYS A 455 12.28 -13.49 -27.93
CA LYS A 455 13.03 -14.75 -27.74
C LYS A 455 14.41 -14.56 -27.09
N GLU A 456 15.02 -13.38 -27.23
CA GLU A 456 16.34 -13.03 -26.65
C GLU A 456 16.22 -12.26 -25.32
N VAL A 457 15.04 -11.74 -24.96
CA VAL A 457 14.89 -10.83 -23.80
C VAL A 457 15.26 -11.48 -22.45
N TYR A 458 14.99 -12.78 -22.26
CA TYR A 458 15.48 -13.52 -21.08
C TYR A 458 17.00 -13.57 -21.01
N ARG A 459 17.68 -13.72 -22.15
CA ARG A 459 19.14 -13.71 -22.21
C ARG A 459 19.69 -12.33 -21.83
N PHE A 460 19.08 -11.25 -22.32
CA PHE A 460 19.43 -9.88 -21.91
C PHE A 460 19.30 -9.70 -20.39
N TYR A 461 18.12 -9.97 -19.82
CA TYR A 461 17.91 -9.80 -18.38
C TYR A 461 18.86 -10.67 -17.56
N ASN A 462 19.08 -11.93 -17.95
CA ASN A 462 19.97 -12.79 -17.18
C ASN A 462 21.44 -12.37 -17.30
N GLU A 463 21.93 -11.96 -18.48
CA GLU A 463 23.29 -11.42 -18.61
C GLU A 463 23.47 -10.15 -17.75
N LEU A 464 22.48 -9.24 -17.74
CA LEU A 464 22.46 -8.04 -16.88
C LEU A 464 22.40 -8.40 -15.39
N HIS A 465 21.39 -9.16 -14.95
CA HIS A 465 21.16 -9.46 -13.53
C HIS A 465 22.23 -10.38 -12.94
N SER A 466 22.79 -11.33 -13.70
CA SER A 466 23.98 -12.08 -13.27
C SER A 466 25.21 -11.17 -13.08
N TYR A 467 25.40 -10.17 -13.95
CA TYR A 467 26.47 -9.19 -13.74
C TYR A 467 26.23 -8.37 -12.45
N LEU A 468 25.03 -7.81 -12.27
CA LEU A 468 24.68 -7.02 -11.08
C LEU A 468 24.85 -7.84 -9.79
N ALA A 469 24.32 -9.07 -9.74
CA ALA A 469 24.50 -9.98 -8.61
C ALA A 469 25.99 -10.29 -8.32
N SER A 470 26.85 -10.39 -9.35
CA SER A 470 28.31 -10.59 -9.17
C SER A 470 29.03 -9.37 -8.56
N THR A 471 28.42 -8.18 -8.68
CA THR A 471 28.84 -6.94 -7.99
C THR A 471 28.23 -6.79 -6.60
N GLY A 472 27.36 -7.71 -6.17
CA GLY A 472 26.72 -7.67 -4.86
C GLY A 472 25.45 -6.85 -4.77
N ILE A 473 24.82 -6.52 -5.91
CA ILE A 473 23.47 -5.91 -5.99
C ILE A 473 22.43 -7.00 -5.73
N ASP A 474 21.41 -6.70 -4.93
CA ASP A 474 20.46 -7.68 -4.37
C ASP A 474 19.08 -7.63 -5.04
N GLY A 475 18.85 -6.69 -5.96
CA GLY A 475 17.59 -6.53 -6.67
C GLY A 475 17.56 -5.33 -7.61
N VAL A 476 16.40 -5.09 -8.21
CA VAL A 476 16.17 -4.02 -9.20
C VAL A 476 14.85 -3.27 -8.96
N LYS A 477 14.83 -1.98 -9.34
CA LYS A 477 13.59 -1.22 -9.63
C LYS A 477 13.43 -1.23 -11.15
N VAL A 478 12.26 -1.66 -11.65
CA VAL A 478 12.04 -1.85 -13.10
C VAL A 478 10.88 -1.00 -13.60
N ASP A 479 11.19 -0.02 -14.43
CA ASP A 479 10.26 1.04 -14.87
C ASP A 479 9.74 0.84 -16.30
N GLU A 480 8.89 1.75 -16.76
CA GLU A 480 8.23 1.77 -18.07
C GLU A 480 7.44 0.50 -18.43
N GLN A 481 7.02 -0.32 -17.47
CA GLN A 481 6.49 -1.66 -17.77
C GLN A 481 5.26 -1.65 -18.72
N CYS A 482 4.39 -0.63 -18.63
CA CYS A 482 3.25 -0.49 -19.54
C CYS A 482 3.62 -0.19 -21.00
N ILE A 483 4.85 0.23 -21.34
CA ILE A 483 5.21 0.59 -22.73
C ILE A 483 5.03 -0.58 -23.71
N LEU A 484 5.16 -1.81 -23.19
CA LEU A 484 5.02 -3.05 -23.94
C LEU A 484 3.64 -3.20 -24.61
N GLU A 485 2.58 -2.61 -24.04
CA GLU A 485 1.26 -2.67 -24.67
C GLU A 485 1.22 -1.99 -26.04
N THR A 486 2.06 -0.95 -26.20
CA THR A 486 2.11 -0.11 -27.39
C THR A 486 2.99 -0.72 -28.50
N LEU A 487 3.77 -1.75 -28.19
CA LEU A 487 4.82 -2.29 -29.05
C LEU A 487 4.49 -3.69 -29.62
N GLY A 488 3.32 -4.26 -29.27
CA GLY A 488 2.87 -5.60 -29.66
C GLY A 488 2.56 -5.81 -31.15
N GLY A 489 2.61 -4.75 -31.96
CA GLY A 489 2.31 -4.79 -33.41
C GLY A 489 3.22 -5.75 -34.18
N GLY A 490 2.63 -6.74 -34.85
CA GLY A 490 3.33 -7.84 -35.53
C GLY A 490 4.06 -8.82 -34.60
N LEU A 491 3.75 -8.82 -33.29
CA LEU A 491 4.34 -9.71 -32.27
C LEU A 491 3.27 -10.53 -31.50
N GLY A 492 2.03 -10.58 -32.00
CA GLY A 492 0.91 -11.31 -31.39
C GLY A 492 0.05 -10.47 -30.43
N GLY A 493 0.23 -9.14 -30.41
CA GLY A 493 -0.56 -8.21 -29.62
C GLY A 493 0.05 -7.78 -28.28
N ARG A 494 -0.62 -6.82 -27.63
CA ARG A 494 -0.22 -6.18 -26.35
C ARG A 494 0.02 -7.20 -25.23
N VAL A 495 -0.89 -8.16 -25.10
CA VAL A 495 -0.84 -9.23 -24.11
C VAL A 495 0.36 -10.14 -24.33
N GLU A 496 0.56 -10.63 -25.56
CA GLU A 496 1.59 -11.65 -25.84
C GLU A 496 3.01 -11.10 -25.73
N LEU A 497 3.24 -9.84 -26.12
CA LEU A 497 4.53 -9.17 -25.89
C LEU A 497 4.79 -8.96 -24.39
N THR A 498 3.82 -8.40 -23.67
CA THR A 498 3.93 -8.15 -22.22
C THR A 498 4.17 -9.46 -21.45
N ARG A 499 3.44 -10.52 -21.79
CA ARG A 499 3.58 -11.84 -21.19
C ARG A 499 4.99 -12.42 -21.36
N GLN A 500 5.58 -12.34 -22.55
CA GLN A 500 6.94 -12.85 -22.80
C GLN A 500 8.00 -12.07 -22.01
N TYR A 501 7.91 -10.74 -22.00
CA TYR A 501 8.82 -9.87 -21.25
C TYR A 501 8.72 -10.08 -19.74
N HIS A 502 7.51 -10.13 -19.17
CA HIS A 502 7.32 -10.36 -17.74
C HIS A 502 7.75 -11.77 -17.30
N GLN A 503 7.51 -12.80 -18.13
CA GLN A 503 8.00 -14.16 -17.85
C GLN A 503 9.53 -14.25 -17.86
N ALA A 504 10.19 -13.54 -18.78
CA ALA A 504 11.64 -13.42 -18.81
C ALA A 504 12.20 -12.65 -17.60
N LEU A 505 11.53 -11.57 -17.18
CA LEU A 505 11.91 -10.76 -16.03
C LEU A 505 11.78 -11.55 -14.72
N ASP A 506 10.61 -12.16 -14.45
CA ASP A 506 10.37 -12.99 -13.27
C ASP A 506 11.37 -14.18 -13.21
N ALA A 507 11.74 -14.77 -14.34
CA ALA A 507 12.74 -15.85 -14.41
C ALA A 507 14.15 -15.36 -14.07
N SER A 508 14.56 -14.21 -14.63
CA SER A 508 15.89 -13.63 -14.34
C SER A 508 16.02 -13.17 -12.89
N VAL A 509 14.98 -12.53 -12.34
CA VAL A 509 14.93 -12.13 -10.92
C VAL A 509 15.02 -13.37 -10.02
N ALA A 510 14.25 -14.42 -10.30
CA ALA A 510 14.27 -15.66 -9.52
C ALA A 510 15.62 -16.40 -9.57
N GLN A 511 16.38 -16.28 -10.67
CA GLN A 511 17.72 -16.87 -10.80
C GLN A 511 18.81 -16.07 -10.07
N ASN A 512 18.76 -14.73 -10.13
CA ASN A 512 19.87 -13.87 -9.73
C ASN A 512 19.68 -13.19 -8.37
N PHE A 513 18.43 -12.96 -7.93
CA PHE A 513 18.11 -12.24 -6.70
C PHE A 513 17.32 -13.15 -5.73
N PRO A 514 18.00 -13.92 -4.85
CA PRO A 514 17.36 -14.95 -4.00
C PRO A 514 16.38 -14.38 -2.95
N ASP A 515 16.36 -13.05 -2.78
CA ASP A 515 15.34 -12.38 -1.98
C ASP A 515 14.09 -11.92 -2.74
N ASN A 516 13.94 -12.32 -4.02
CA ASN A 516 12.90 -11.85 -4.94
C ASN A 516 12.96 -10.32 -5.14
N GLY A 517 14.19 -9.82 -5.34
CA GLY A 517 14.50 -8.39 -5.37
C GLY A 517 14.04 -7.70 -6.66
N CYS A 518 12.76 -7.38 -6.73
CA CYS A 518 12.17 -6.61 -7.82
C CYS A 518 11.04 -5.69 -7.32
N ILE A 519 11.14 -4.40 -7.62
CA ILE A 519 10.05 -3.42 -7.52
C ILE A 519 9.56 -3.15 -8.94
N ALA A 520 8.30 -3.47 -9.23
CA ALA A 520 7.65 -3.06 -10.47
C ALA A 520 7.22 -1.59 -10.41
N CYS A 521 7.45 -0.85 -11.50
CA CYS A 521 7.16 0.57 -11.59
C CYS A 521 6.56 0.87 -12.98
N MET A 522 5.70 1.89 -13.08
CA MET A 522 4.95 2.22 -14.30
C MET A 522 4.24 0.99 -14.90
N SER A 523 3.64 0.17 -14.02
CA SER A 523 3.18 -1.21 -14.29
C SER A 523 1.69 -1.42 -13.97
N HIS A 524 0.87 -0.37 -14.08
CA HIS A 524 -0.53 -0.42 -13.68
C HIS A 524 -1.46 -1.11 -14.69
N ASN A 525 -1.05 -1.37 -15.94
CA ASN A 525 -1.93 -1.99 -16.93
C ASN A 525 -2.28 -3.45 -16.58
N THR A 526 -3.50 -3.89 -16.91
CA THR A 526 -3.94 -5.26 -16.60
C THR A 526 -3.14 -6.33 -17.35
N ASP A 527 -2.51 -5.99 -18.48
CA ASP A 527 -1.53 -6.81 -19.20
C ASP A 527 -0.38 -7.29 -18.30
N ALA A 528 0.25 -6.36 -17.56
CA ALA A 528 1.33 -6.64 -16.61
C ALA A 528 0.79 -7.31 -15.33
N LEU A 529 -0.29 -6.78 -14.76
CA LEU A 529 -0.85 -7.26 -13.49
C LEU A 529 -1.25 -8.75 -13.57
N TYR A 530 -1.98 -9.14 -14.61
CA TYR A 530 -2.39 -10.53 -14.81
C TYR A 530 -1.29 -11.43 -15.39
N CYS A 531 -0.07 -10.93 -15.62
CA CYS A 531 1.12 -11.75 -15.94
C CYS A 531 2.11 -11.92 -14.77
N SER A 532 1.94 -11.18 -13.66
CA SER A 532 2.91 -11.13 -12.56
C SER A 532 2.88 -12.36 -11.65
N LYS A 533 3.89 -13.24 -11.73
CA LYS A 533 3.97 -14.49 -10.96
C LYS A 533 4.91 -14.42 -9.76
N GLN A 534 6.08 -13.81 -9.88
CA GLN A 534 7.08 -13.73 -8.79
C GLN A 534 7.18 -12.31 -8.23
N THR A 535 7.35 -11.30 -9.09
CA THR A 535 7.51 -9.90 -8.68
C THR A 535 6.39 -9.48 -7.71
N ALA A 536 6.81 -8.99 -6.53
CA ALA A 536 5.97 -8.95 -5.32
C ALA A 536 5.77 -7.55 -4.73
N VAL A 537 6.50 -6.54 -5.20
CA VAL A 537 6.36 -5.12 -4.80
C VAL A 537 6.12 -4.28 -6.04
N MET A 538 5.26 -3.27 -5.95
CA MET A 538 4.94 -2.40 -7.10
C MET A 538 4.57 -0.98 -6.66
N ARG A 539 5.15 0.04 -7.31
CA ARG A 539 4.77 1.46 -7.12
C ARG A 539 3.29 1.66 -7.46
N ALA A 540 2.52 2.17 -6.52
CA ALA A 540 1.06 2.25 -6.58
C ALA A 540 0.51 3.65 -6.92
N SER A 541 1.35 4.58 -7.35
CA SER A 541 1.00 5.96 -7.72
C SER A 541 1.89 6.49 -8.83
N ASP A 542 1.51 7.65 -9.37
CA ASP A 542 2.45 8.58 -10.01
C ASP A 542 3.56 9.01 -9.03
N ASP A 543 4.60 9.66 -9.52
CA ASP A 543 5.74 10.05 -8.70
C ASP A 543 5.37 11.13 -7.65
N PHE A 544 6.02 11.06 -6.49
CA PHE A 544 6.07 12.16 -5.54
C PHE A 544 6.86 13.34 -6.15
N PHE A 545 6.18 14.44 -6.48
CA PHE A 545 6.81 15.63 -7.03
C PHE A 545 7.07 16.69 -5.93
N PRO A 546 8.26 16.75 -5.29
CA PRO A 546 8.54 17.67 -4.16
C PRO A 546 8.49 19.17 -4.50
N ARG A 547 8.30 19.52 -5.77
CA ARG A 547 8.23 20.90 -6.28
C ARG A 547 6.88 21.26 -6.91
N ASP A 548 5.93 20.33 -6.94
CA ASP A 548 4.55 20.58 -7.37
C ASP A 548 3.56 20.45 -6.19
N PRO A 549 3.10 21.57 -5.61
CA PRO A 549 2.12 21.58 -4.54
C PRO A 549 0.80 20.84 -4.86
N VAL A 550 0.45 20.70 -6.15
CA VAL A 550 -0.76 19.98 -6.58
C VAL A 550 -0.63 18.47 -6.34
N SER A 551 0.59 17.93 -6.31
CA SER A 551 0.81 16.49 -6.17
C SER A 551 0.45 15.94 -4.78
N HIS A 552 0.61 16.73 -3.72
CA HIS A 552 0.77 16.16 -2.38
C HIS A 552 -0.49 15.52 -1.78
N THR A 553 -1.66 16.17 -1.89
CA THR A 553 -2.90 15.60 -1.36
C THR A 553 -3.44 14.49 -2.25
N ILE A 554 -3.37 14.66 -3.58
CA ILE A 554 -3.81 13.64 -4.55
C ILE A 554 -2.95 12.38 -4.52
N HIS A 555 -1.65 12.47 -4.21
CA HIS A 555 -0.76 11.30 -4.04
C HIS A 555 -1.30 10.32 -3.00
N ILE A 556 -1.63 10.83 -1.80
CA ILE A 556 -2.14 10.01 -0.69
C ILE A 556 -3.52 9.43 -1.01
N ALA A 557 -4.37 10.16 -1.73
CA ALA A 557 -5.64 9.60 -2.20
C ALA A 557 -5.44 8.51 -3.26
N ALA A 558 -4.73 8.80 -4.35
CA ALA A 558 -4.52 7.88 -5.46
C ALA A 558 -3.83 6.59 -5.00
N VAL A 559 -2.76 6.68 -4.21
CA VAL A 559 -2.01 5.51 -3.74
C VAL A 559 -2.87 4.60 -2.84
N ALA A 560 -3.74 5.17 -2.01
CA ALA A 560 -4.65 4.42 -1.14
C ALA A 560 -5.74 3.70 -1.95
N TYR A 561 -6.41 4.40 -2.88
CA TYR A 561 -7.44 3.78 -3.73
C TYR A 561 -6.85 2.73 -4.70
N ASN A 562 -5.69 3.00 -5.30
CA ASN A 562 -4.99 2.01 -6.11
C ASN A 562 -4.61 0.76 -5.29
N SER A 563 -4.23 0.92 -4.01
CA SER A 563 -3.90 -0.17 -3.09
C SER A 563 -5.09 -1.11 -2.76
N ILE A 564 -6.33 -0.74 -3.11
CA ILE A 564 -7.49 -1.65 -3.05
C ILE A 564 -7.29 -2.79 -4.06
N PHE A 565 -7.13 -2.45 -5.34
CA PHE A 565 -6.98 -3.42 -6.43
C PHE A 565 -5.56 -4.00 -6.51
N LEU A 566 -4.53 -3.15 -6.53
CA LEU A 566 -3.14 -3.58 -6.66
C LEU A 566 -2.68 -4.45 -5.47
N GLY A 567 -3.20 -4.17 -4.27
CA GLY A 567 -2.88 -4.88 -3.03
C GLY A 567 -3.28 -6.36 -2.98
N GLU A 568 -4.14 -6.82 -3.89
CA GLU A 568 -4.44 -8.25 -4.04
C GLU A 568 -3.38 -9.01 -4.87
N ILE A 569 -2.59 -8.30 -5.69
CA ILE A 569 -1.66 -8.90 -6.68
C ILE A 569 -0.19 -8.71 -6.26
N MET A 570 0.16 -7.55 -5.67
CA MET A 570 1.49 -7.24 -5.15
C MET A 570 1.38 -6.40 -3.88
N GLN A 571 2.48 -6.22 -3.13
CA GLN A 571 2.53 -5.22 -2.05
C GLN A 571 2.71 -3.82 -2.68
N PRO A 572 1.81 -2.86 -2.40
CA PRO A 572 1.98 -1.49 -2.84
C PRO A 572 3.22 -0.86 -2.23
N ASP A 573 4.05 -0.28 -3.08
CA ASP A 573 5.04 0.73 -2.74
C ASP A 573 4.40 2.11 -2.92
N TRP A 574 4.51 2.95 -1.87
CA TRP A 574 3.87 4.26 -1.79
C TRP A 574 4.80 5.42 -2.20
N ASP A 575 5.95 5.07 -2.78
CA ASP A 575 7.00 5.97 -3.28
C ASP A 575 7.81 6.68 -2.18
N MET A 576 9.02 7.12 -2.53
CA MET A 576 9.86 8.01 -1.75
C MET A 576 9.13 9.31 -1.36
N PHE A 577 9.65 9.98 -0.34
CA PHE A 577 9.27 11.33 0.03
C PHE A 577 10.47 12.12 0.57
N HIS A 578 10.34 13.44 0.67
CA HIS A 578 11.32 14.29 1.35
C HIS A 578 10.98 14.43 2.84
N SER A 579 11.94 14.21 3.73
CA SER A 579 11.80 14.47 5.16
C SER A 579 11.92 15.97 5.50
N VAL A 580 12.64 16.74 4.66
CA VAL A 580 12.71 18.21 4.73
C VAL A 580 11.80 18.82 3.66
N HIS A 581 10.50 18.88 3.97
CA HIS A 581 9.45 19.42 3.10
C HIS A 581 8.24 19.90 3.92
N PRO A 582 7.49 20.95 3.52
CA PRO A 582 6.31 21.43 4.28
C PRO A 582 5.23 20.37 4.50
N ALA A 583 5.06 19.43 3.56
CA ALA A 583 4.15 18.28 3.69
C ALA A 583 4.87 16.98 4.15
N ALA A 584 6.10 17.06 4.67
CA ALA A 584 6.89 15.86 5.01
C ALA A 584 6.20 14.96 6.03
N GLU A 585 5.58 15.53 7.07
CA GLU A 585 4.95 14.74 8.13
C GLU A 585 3.67 14.03 7.64
N TYR A 586 2.89 14.69 6.79
CA TYR A 586 1.72 14.15 6.09
C TYR A 586 2.10 12.96 5.18
N HIS A 587 3.23 13.06 4.47
CA HIS A 587 3.75 11.97 3.64
C HIS A 587 4.38 10.84 4.46
N ALA A 588 5.12 11.16 5.51
CA ALA A 588 5.79 10.20 6.40
C ALA A 588 4.77 9.27 7.09
N SER A 589 3.76 9.85 7.73
CA SER A 589 2.75 9.09 8.48
C SER A 589 1.95 8.16 7.57
N ALA A 590 1.70 8.56 6.32
CA ALA A 590 1.08 7.71 5.30
C ALA A 590 1.96 6.51 4.91
N ARG A 591 3.28 6.68 4.75
CA ARG A 591 4.18 5.53 4.51
C ARG A 591 4.21 4.58 5.71
N ALA A 592 4.14 5.08 6.95
CA ALA A 592 4.11 4.25 8.16
C ALA A 592 2.96 3.23 8.18
N ILE A 593 1.78 3.62 7.68
CA ILE A 593 0.57 2.78 7.65
C ILE A 593 0.35 2.07 6.30
N SER A 594 1.22 2.27 5.31
CA SER A 594 1.10 1.66 3.97
C SER A 594 1.26 0.13 3.97
N GLY A 595 2.05 -0.40 4.90
CA GLY A 595 2.53 -1.79 4.91
C GLY A 595 3.52 -2.15 3.78
N GLY A 596 3.94 -1.17 2.97
CA GLY A 596 4.96 -1.29 1.93
C GLY A 596 6.37 -0.93 2.42
N PRO A 597 7.33 -0.72 1.49
CA PRO A 597 8.64 -0.13 1.80
C PRO A 597 8.52 1.30 2.34
N VAL A 598 9.51 1.73 3.13
CA VAL A 598 9.60 3.11 3.63
C VAL A 598 10.99 3.68 3.30
N TYR A 599 11.05 4.64 2.38
CA TYR A 599 12.30 5.28 1.98
C TYR A 599 12.11 6.76 1.68
N VAL A 600 13.21 7.53 1.77
CA VAL A 600 13.26 8.95 1.40
C VAL A 600 14.10 9.18 0.14
N SER A 601 13.96 10.35 -0.48
CA SER A 601 14.78 10.81 -1.61
C SER A 601 15.57 12.10 -1.33
N ASP A 602 15.67 12.50 -0.05
CA ASP A 602 16.42 13.68 0.41
C ASP A 602 17.84 13.78 -0.20
N GLU A 603 18.25 15.01 -0.56
CA GLU A 603 19.65 15.35 -0.83
C GLU A 603 20.54 15.08 0.41
N PRO A 604 21.81 14.67 0.23
CA PRO A 604 22.73 14.42 1.34
C PRO A 604 22.84 15.59 2.32
N GLY A 605 22.58 15.32 3.60
CA GLY A 605 22.62 16.30 4.68
C GLY A 605 21.36 17.16 4.84
N LYS A 606 20.35 17.03 3.96
CA LYS A 606 19.05 17.71 4.08
C LYS A 606 18.00 16.77 4.67
N HIS A 607 18.22 16.29 5.89
CA HIS A 607 17.37 15.31 6.57
C HIS A 607 16.72 15.86 7.83
N ASN A 608 15.45 15.50 8.06
CA ASN A 608 14.71 15.81 9.28
C ASN A 608 14.74 14.59 10.22
N PHE A 609 15.81 14.45 10.99
CA PHE A 609 16.01 13.29 11.85
C PHE A 609 14.93 13.12 12.93
N GLU A 610 14.31 14.20 13.42
CA GLU A 610 13.20 14.10 14.38
C GLU A 610 11.91 13.55 13.75
N LEU A 611 11.69 13.79 12.47
CA LEU A 611 10.61 13.14 11.72
C LEU A 611 10.96 11.68 11.40
N LEU A 612 12.19 11.41 10.95
CA LEU A 612 12.63 10.05 10.60
C LEU A 612 12.59 9.10 11.81
N LYS A 613 12.90 9.58 13.02
CA LYS A 613 12.77 8.79 14.26
C LYS A 613 11.33 8.33 14.58
N LYS A 614 10.28 8.95 14.00
CA LYS A 614 8.88 8.48 14.13
C LYS A 614 8.56 7.28 13.21
N LEU A 615 9.49 6.92 12.31
CA LEU A 615 9.38 5.82 11.35
C LEU A 615 10.41 4.72 11.59
N VAL A 616 11.66 5.12 11.90
CA VAL A 616 12.86 4.28 11.83
C VAL A 616 13.38 3.99 13.24
N LEU A 617 13.49 2.71 13.59
CA LEU A 617 14.15 2.27 14.82
C LEU A 617 15.69 2.39 14.68
N PRO A 618 16.47 2.48 15.78
CA PRO A 618 17.93 2.65 15.70
C PRO A 618 18.70 1.50 15.03
N ASP A 619 18.08 0.34 14.79
CA ASP A 619 18.68 -0.74 13.98
C ASP A 619 18.48 -0.57 12.46
N GLY A 620 17.76 0.48 12.05
CA GLY A 620 17.35 0.78 10.67
C GLY A 620 16.13 -0.03 10.19
N SER A 621 15.46 -0.77 11.07
CA SER A 621 14.17 -1.42 10.76
C SER A 621 12.98 -0.50 11.02
N VAL A 622 11.84 -0.82 10.41
CA VAL A 622 10.58 -0.05 10.59
C VAL A 622 9.52 -0.86 11.35
N LEU A 623 8.48 -0.18 11.81
CA LEU A 623 7.27 -0.80 12.36
C LEU A 623 6.21 -0.96 11.25
N ARG A 624 6.44 -1.90 10.32
CA ARG A 624 5.60 -2.08 9.14
C ARG A 624 4.31 -2.81 9.46
N ALA A 625 3.17 -2.26 9.03
CA ALA A 625 1.87 -2.91 9.09
C ALA A 625 1.75 -4.11 8.13
N CYS A 626 0.88 -5.06 8.44
CA CYS A 626 0.87 -6.41 7.86
C CYS A 626 0.17 -6.52 6.49
N LEU A 627 -0.78 -5.63 6.19
CA LEU A 627 -1.57 -5.61 4.95
C LEU A 627 -1.18 -4.40 4.08
N PRO A 628 -1.71 -4.27 2.84
CA PRO A 628 -1.71 -3.00 2.14
C PRO A 628 -2.63 -2.01 2.85
N GLY A 629 -2.17 -0.77 3.06
CA GLY A 629 -3.03 0.31 3.57
C GLY A 629 -4.17 0.59 2.60
N ARG A 630 -5.41 0.68 3.10
CA ARG A 630 -6.62 0.82 2.28
C ARG A 630 -7.58 1.88 2.85
N PRO A 631 -8.35 2.58 2.01
CA PRO A 631 -9.47 3.40 2.47
C PRO A 631 -10.43 2.58 3.33
N THR A 632 -11.05 3.20 4.35
CA THR A 632 -12.09 2.54 5.15
C THR A 632 -13.35 2.31 4.33
N CYS A 633 -14.17 1.34 4.73
CA CYS A 633 -15.41 0.97 4.04
C CYS A 633 -16.34 2.18 3.80
N ASP A 634 -16.42 3.11 4.76
CA ASP A 634 -17.24 4.30 4.63
C ASP A 634 -16.66 5.39 3.71
N CYS A 635 -15.35 5.39 3.46
CA CYS A 635 -14.70 6.27 2.48
C CYS A 635 -14.84 5.79 1.02
N LEU A 636 -14.97 4.48 0.77
CA LEU A 636 -14.80 3.84 -0.55
C LEU A 636 -15.52 4.52 -1.74
N PHE A 637 -16.65 5.18 -1.50
CA PHE A 637 -17.54 5.77 -2.51
C PHE A 637 -17.72 7.29 -2.33
N CYS A 638 -16.77 7.95 -1.67
CA CYS A 638 -16.70 9.39 -1.47
C CYS A 638 -15.45 9.96 -2.15
N ASP A 639 -15.43 11.26 -2.45
CA ASP A 639 -14.29 11.91 -3.14
C ASP A 639 -13.55 12.87 -2.19
N PRO A 640 -12.65 12.35 -1.31
CA PRO A 640 -11.94 13.15 -0.32
C PRO A 640 -10.93 14.15 -0.92
N ALA A 641 -10.85 14.23 -2.24
CA ALA A 641 -10.02 15.20 -2.96
C ALA A 641 -10.81 16.40 -3.50
N ARG A 642 -12.15 16.29 -3.65
CA ARG A 642 -13.00 17.32 -4.29
C ARG A 642 -14.34 17.60 -3.62
N ASP A 643 -14.90 16.69 -2.82
CA ASP A 643 -16.28 16.83 -2.33
C ASP A 643 -16.49 17.91 -1.24
N GLY A 644 -15.41 18.46 -0.69
CA GLY A 644 -15.44 19.51 0.34
C GLY A 644 -15.96 19.06 1.70
N VAL A 645 -16.26 17.78 1.90
CA VAL A 645 -16.91 17.25 3.12
C VAL A 645 -16.28 15.98 3.69
N SER A 646 -15.53 15.22 2.89
CA SER A 646 -14.91 13.97 3.32
C SER A 646 -13.44 14.15 3.74
N LEU A 647 -13.07 13.46 4.82
CA LEU A 647 -11.68 13.09 5.12
C LEU A 647 -11.41 11.70 4.54
N LEU A 648 -10.19 11.45 4.07
CA LEU A 648 -9.75 10.10 3.74
C LEU A 648 -9.28 9.40 5.01
N LYS A 649 -9.96 8.32 5.39
CA LYS A 649 -9.50 7.41 6.44
C LYS A 649 -8.84 6.19 5.79
N ILE A 650 -7.67 5.81 6.29
CA ILE A 650 -6.84 4.71 5.78
C ILE A 650 -6.56 3.74 6.92
N TRP A 651 -6.98 2.47 6.80
CA TRP A 651 -6.75 1.45 7.81
C TRP A 651 -5.68 0.44 7.39
N ASN A 652 -5.05 -0.17 8.38
CA ASN A 652 -4.18 -1.33 8.25
C ASN A 652 -4.15 -2.14 9.57
N MET A 653 -3.60 -3.35 9.54
CA MET A 653 -3.46 -4.24 10.70
C MET A 653 -2.00 -4.38 11.12
N ASN A 654 -1.77 -4.46 12.42
CA ASN A 654 -0.59 -5.07 13.02
C ASN A 654 -0.98 -6.43 13.61
N LYS A 655 -0.05 -7.13 14.28
CA LYS A 655 -0.32 -8.46 14.88
C LYS A 655 -1.40 -8.46 15.97
N TYR A 656 -1.47 -7.41 16.77
CA TYR A 656 -2.34 -7.32 17.97
C TYR A 656 -3.02 -5.95 18.12
N THR A 657 -2.98 -5.13 17.06
CA THR A 657 -3.61 -3.80 17.00
C THR A 657 -4.01 -3.49 15.56
N GLY A 658 -4.93 -2.57 15.37
CA GLY A 658 -5.13 -1.83 14.13
C GLY A 658 -4.38 -0.50 14.14
N VAL A 659 -4.16 0.05 12.94
CA VAL A 659 -3.74 1.45 12.77
C VAL A 659 -4.65 2.14 11.76
N LEU A 660 -5.04 3.37 12.07
CA LEU A 660 -5.95 4.19 11.27
C LEU A 660 -5.35 5.58 11.10
N GLY A 661 -4.99 5.96 9.88
CA GLY A 661 -4.64 7.33 9.53
C GLY A 661 -5.85 8.10 8.99
N VAL A 662 -5.96 9.38 9.31
CA VAL A 662 -7.01 10.27 8.83
C VAL A 662 -6.36 11.48 8.17
N TYR A 663 -6.74 11.81 6.94
CA TYR A 663 -6.09 12.80 6.09
C TYR A 663 -7.13 13.74 5.46
N ASN A 664 -6.82 15.04 5.41
CA ASN A 664 -7.58 15.97 4.58
C ASN A 664 -6.89 16.12 3.20
N CYS A 665 -7.35 15.31 2.25
CA CYS A 665 -6.82 15.26 0.88
C CYS A 665 -7.45 16.29 -0.08
N GLN A 666 -8.26 17.23 0.43
CA GLN A 666 -9.06 18.10 -0.43
C GLN A 666 -8.21 19.06 -1.27
N GLY A 667 -8.81 19.52 -2.36
CA GLY A 667 -8.34 20.67 -3.11
C GLY A 667 -7.43 20.36 -4.29
N ALA A 668 -6.89 19.14 -4.45
CA ALA A 668 -6.13 18.77 -5.65
C ALA A 668 -6.59 17.41 -6.19
N ALA A 669 -6.87 17.35 -7.50
CA ALA A 669 -7.34 16.12 -8.16
C ALA A 669 -7.17 16.21 -9.68
N TYR A 670 -7.24 15.06 -10.36
CA TYR A 670 -7.21 14.99 -11.82
C TYR A 670 -8.40 15.73 -12.45
N ASN A 671 -8.11 16.57 -13.43
CA ASN A 671 -9.04 17.40 -14.17
C ASN A 671 -9.15 16.85 -15.60
N LEU A 672 -10.33 16.33 -15.96
CA LEU A 672 -10.60 15.69 -17.25
C LEU A 672 -10.46 16.67 -18.45
N VAL A 673 -10.67 17.97 -18.22
CA VAL A 673 -10.60 19.00 -19.27
C VAL A 673 -9.16 19.48 -19.50
N GLU A 674 -8.41 19.71 -18.41
CA GLU A 674 -6.99 20.10 -18.49
C GLU A 674 -6.02 18.91 -18.62
N LYS A 675 -6.53 17.68 -18.50
CA LYS A 675 -5.84 16.39 -18.66
C LYS A 675 -4.59 16.24 -17.79
N LYS A 676 -4.66 16.80 -16.57
CA LYS A 676 -3.61 16.83 -15.55
C LYS A 676 -4.23 17.00 -14.16
N ASN A 677 -3.44 16.89 -13.10
CA ASN A 677 -3.89 17.31 -11.78
C ASN A 677 -3.97 18.85 -11.70
N THR A 678 -5.04 19.38 -11.11
CA THR A 678 -5.20 20.82 -10.83
C THR A 678 -5.64 21.05 -9.40
N PHE A 679 -5.46 22.27 -8.90
CA PHE A 679 -6.22 22.71 -7.73
C PHE A 679 -7.71 22.88 -8.08
N HIS A 680 -8.57 22.63 -7.10
CA HIS A 680 -10.03 22.79 -7.12
C HIS A 680 -10.43 23.65 -5.91
N ALA A 681 -11.55 24.36 -5.99
CA ALA A 681 -11.95 25.29 -4.95
C ALA A 681 -12.42 24.56 -3.67
N THR A 682 -11.72 24.77 -2.55
CA THR A 682 -12.12 24.27 -1.23
C THR A 682 -13.04 25.26 -0.54
N VAL A 683 -14.16 24.77 0.02
CA VAL A 683 -15.23 25.62 0.58
C VAL A 683 -15.03 25.96 2.06
N SER A 684 -14.25 25.16 2.80
CA SER A 684 -13.95 25.35 4.22
C SER A 684 -12.45 25.34 4.51
N GLU A 685 -12.04 25.97 5.62
CA GLU A 685 -10.65 25.93 6.12
C GLU A 685 -10.31 24.55 6.71
N SER A 686 -11.31 23.84 7.26
CA SER A 686 -11.19 22.50 7.82
C SER A 686 -12.43 21.66 7.54
N ILE A 687 -12.27 20.34 7.62
CA ILE A 687 -13.36 19.35 7.56
C ILE A 687 -13.37 18.59 8.88
N THR A 688 -14.57 18.27 9.36
CA THR A 688 -14.77 17.39 10.53
C THR A 688 -15.39 16.09 10.09
N GLY A 689 -14.61 15.00 10.16
CA GLY A 689 -15.10 13.63 10.03
C GLY A 689 -15.27 12.97 11.40
N TYR A 690 -15.40 11.66 11.41
CA TYR A 690 -15.41 10.84 12.62
C TYR A 690 -14.63 9.53 12.42
N ILE A 691 -14.13 8.97 13.53
CA ILE A 691 -13.56 7.62 13.58
C ILE A 691 -14.31 6.72 14.57
N ARG A 692 -14.28 5.41 14.33
CA ARG A 692 -14.71 4.34 15.26
C ARG A 692 -13.61 3.28 15.37
N GLY A 693 -13.63 2.47 16.42
CA GLY A 693 -12.74 1.30 16.53
C GLY A 693 -12.88 0.35 15.32
N ARG A 694 -14.12 0.08 14.89
CA ARG A 694 -14.45 -0.75 13.72
C ARG A 694 -14.17 -0.13 12.35
N ASP A 695 -13.61 1.09 12.29
CA ASP A 695 -13.14 1.65 11.02
C ASP A 695 -11.83 0.98 10.57
N VAL A 696 -11.07 0.40 11.52
CA VAL A 696 -10.12 -0.68 11.21
C VAL A 696 -10.94 -1.93 10.94
N HIS A 697 -10.97 -2.34 9.68
CA HIS A 697 -11.93 -3.33 9.20
C HIS A 697 -11.83 -4.71 9.87
N LEU A 698 -10.60 -5.19 10.10
CA LEU A 698 -10.31 -6.52 10.70
C LEU A 698 -9.93 -6.44 12.19
N ILE A 699 -10.37 -5.40 12.92
CA ILE A 699 -9.96 -5.16 14.31
C ILE A 699 -10.27 -6.32 15.27
N SER A 700 -11.29 -7.13 14.97
CA SER A 700 -11.62 -8.36 15.72
C SER A 700 -10.52 -9.43 15.65
N GLU A 701 -9.74 -9.48 14.56
CA GLU A 701 -8.62 -10.41 14.39
C GLU A 701 -7.41 -10.06 15.29
N ALA A 702 -7.33 -8.82 15.78
CA ALA A 702 -6.31 -8.39 16.74
C ALA A 702 -6.61 -8.82 18.19
N SER A 703 -7.83 -9.31 18.48
CA SER A 703 -8.18 -9.83 19.80
C SER A 703 -7.62 -11.23 20.01
N THR A 704 -7.08 -11.52 21.19
CA THR A 704 -6.66 -12.88 21.56
C THR A 704 -7.83 -13.86 21.63
N ASP A 705 -9.03 -13.35 21.93
CA ASP A 705 -10.25 -14.13 22.17
C ASP A 705 -11.43 -13.41 21.50
N SER A 706 -11.47 -13.44 20.17
CA SER A 706 -12.46 -12.67 19.36
C SER A 706 -13.91 -13.00 19.66
N ALA A 707 -14.21 -14.20 20.20
CA ALA A 707 -15.55 -14.62 20.60
C ALA A 707 -16.02 -14.07 21.98
N GLU A 708 -15.11 -13.52 22.79
CA GLU A 708 -15.40 -12.92 24.11
C GLU A 708 -15.34 -11.38 24.08
N TRP A 709 -14.91 -10.79 22.97
CA TRP A 709 -14.66 -9.36 22.87
C TRP A 709 -15.95 -8.56 22.67
N THR A 710 -16.17 -7.54 23.51
CA THR A 710 -17.37 -6.68 23.52
C THR A 710 -17.48 -5.73 22.34
N GLY A 711 -16.44 -5.63 21.49
CA GLY A 711 -16.33 -4.63 20.44
C GLY A 711 -15.70 -3.30 20.89
N ASP A 712 -15.31 -3.18 22.17
CA ASP A 712 -14.71 -1.97 22.74
C ASP A 712 -13.22 -1.86 22.42
N CYS A 713 -12.78 -0.68 21.98
CA CYS A 713 -11.39 -0.39 21.64
C CYS A 713 -10.78 0.68 22.56
N ALA A 714 -9.52 0.50 22.95
CA ALA A 714 -8.70 1.65 23.34
C ALA A 714 -8.08 2.26 22.07
N VAL A 715 -8.10 3.59 21.99
CA VAL A 715 -7.65 4.36 20.84
C VAL A 715 -6.66 5.42 21.30
N TYR A 716 -5.44 5.35 20.78
CA TYR A 716 -4.38 6.32 21.07
C TYR A 716 -4.20 7.27 19.88
N CYS A 717 -4.48 8.55 20.10
CA CYS A 717 -4.33 9.64 19.13
C CYS A 717 -2.88 10.17 19.17
N GLN A 718 -2.13 9.99 18.09
CA GLN A 718 -0.72 10.36 18.00
C GLN A 718 -0.53 11.88 18.10
N ARG A 719 -1.34 12.68 17.36
CA ARG A 719 -1.19 14.14 17.32
C ARG A 719 -1.43 14.85 18.65
N SER A 720 -2.26 14.28 19.54
CA SER A 720 -2.57 14.85 20.87
C SER A 720 -1.97 14.08 22.05
N GLY A 721 -1.39 12.91 21.82
CA GLY A 721 -0.90 12.00 22.84
C GLY A 721 -1.97 11.40 23.76
N ARG A 722 -3.26 11.53 23.41
CA ARG A 722 -4.39 11.13 24.26
C ARG A 722 -4.83 9.69 23.99
N LEU A 723 -5.06 8.96 25.09
CA LEU A 723 -5.73 7.67 25.10
C LEU A 723 -7.23 7.84 25.42
N ILE A 724 -8.10 7.20 24.64
CA ILE A 724 -9.56 7.26 24.78
C ILE A 724 -10.12 5.85 24.59
N ILE A 725 -11.12 5.46 25.38
CA ILE A 725 -11.88 4.22 25.15
C ILE A 725 -13.10 4.56 24.30
N LEU A 726 -13.24 3.88 23.15
CA LEU A 726 -14.43 3.93 22.31
C LEU A 726 -15.18 2.60 22.46
N PRO A 727 -16.37 2.60 23.08
CA PRO A 727 -17.22 1.42 23.09
C PRO A 727 -17.65 1.02 21.67
N PHE A 728 -18.17 -0.20 21.51
CA PHE A 728 -18.60 -0.71 20.21
C PHE A 728 -19.44 0.30 19.40
N ASN A 729 -19.03 0.53 18.14
CA ASN A 729 -19.66 1.45 17.18
C ASN A 729 -19.71 2.95 17.57
N VAL A 730 -19.21 3.35 18.76
CA VAL A 730 -19.16 4.76 19.19
C VAL A 730 -18.15 5.53 18.33
N SER A 731 -18.56 6.73 17.90
CA SER A 731 -17.80 7.59 16.99
C SER A 731 -17.21 8.82 17.68
N MET A 732 -15.92 9.07 17.48
CA MET A 732 -15.21 10.27 17.92
C MET A 732 -14.99 11.23 16.75
N PRO A 733 -15.28 12.55 16.89
CA PRO A 733 -15.03 13.52 15.83
C PRO A 733 -13.53 13.81 15.66
N VAL A 734 -13.11 14.09 14.42
CA VAL A 734 -11.74 14.49 14.06
C VAL A 734 -11.82 15.63 13.05
N SER A 735 -11.22 16.77 13.38
CA SER A 735 -11.23 17.99 12.55
C SER A 735 -9.82 18.30 12.01
N LEU A 736 -9.68 18.44 10.70
CA LEU A 736 -8.38 18.64 10.01
C LEU A 736 -8.48 19.75 8.97
N LYS A 737 -7.47 20.63 8.90
CA LYS A 737 -7.25 21.53 7.75
C LYS A 737 -6.66 20.77 6.56
N VAL A 738 -6.70 21.34 5.35
CA VAL A 738 -6.05 20.75 4.17
C VAL A 738 -4.56 20.49 4.45
N LEU A 739 -4.04 19.34 4.00
CA LEU A 739 -2.68 18.83 4.34
C LEU A 739 -2.42 18.53 5.82
N GLU A 740 -3.41 18.64 6.71
CA GLU A 740 -3.30 18.03 8.04
C GLU A 740 -3.72 16.55 8.02
N HIS A 741 -3.24 15.83 9.03
CA HIS A 741 -3.56 14.44 9.30
C HIS A 741 -3.55 14.17 10.82
N ASP A 742 -3.98 12.97 11.20
CA ASP A 742 -3.73 12.37 12.52
C ASP A 742 -3.65 10.84 12.37
N ILE A 743 -2.93 10.16 13.27
CA ILE A 743 -2.79 8.70 13.30
C ILE A 743 -3.33 8.15 14.61
N PHE A 744 -4.12 7.08 14.53
CA PHE A 744 -4.74 6.42 15.65
C PHE A 744 -4.28 4.96 15.71
N THR A 745 -3.67 4.54 16.82
CA THR A 745 -3.52 3.11 17.12
C THR A 745 -4.80 2.64 17.81
N VAL A 746 -5.40 1.57 17.29
CA VAL A 746 -6.68 1.01 17.75
C VAL A 746 -6.40 -0.39 18.29
N THR A 747 -6.81 -0.69 19.52
CA THR A 747 -6.53 -2.00 20.14
C THR A 747 -7.77 -2.55 20.85
N PRO A 748 -8.11 -3.84 20.66
CA PRO A 748 -9.22 -4.48 21.39
C PRO A 748 -8.98 -4.47 22.90
N VAL A 749 -9.96 -4.03 23.69
CA VAL A 749 -9.88 -4.12 25.15
C VAL A 749 -10.16 -5.55 25.60
N LYS A 750 -9.19 -6.21 26.25
CA LYS A 750 -9.42 -7.47 26.97
C LYS A 750 -9.84 -7.16 28.40
N VAL A 751 -11.02 -7.65 28.79
CA VAL A 751 -11.43 -7.73 30.20
C VAL A 751 -10.79 -8.97 30.83
N LEU A 752 -10.22 -8.82 32.02
CA LEU A 752 -9.55 -9.88 32.77
C LEU A 752 -10.32 -10.25 34.05
N ALA A 753 -10.96 -9.28 34.68
CA ALA A 753 -11.88 -9.42 35.80
C ALA A 753 -12.80 -8.17 35.87
N PRO A 754 -13.89 -8.17 36.66
CA PRO A 754 -14.68 -6.96 36.91
C PRO A 754 -13.81 -5.78 37.36
N GLY A 755 -13.82 -4.67 36.60
CA GLY A 755 -12.99 -3.50 36.86
C GLY A 755 -11.54 -3.57 36.36
N PHE A 756 -11.06 -4.74 35.92
CA PHE A 756 -9.70 -4.97 35.42
C PHE A 756 -9.69 -5.32 33.93
N SER A 757 -9.25 -4.36 33.12
CA SER A 757 -9.16 -4.44 31.66
C SER A 757 -7.85 -3.85 31.17
N PHE A 758 -7.34 -4.34 30.05
CA PHE A 758 -6.06 -3.93 29.46
C PHE A 758 -6.12 -3.91 27.93
N ALA A 759 -5.30 -3.06 27.31
CA ALA A 759 -5.06 -3.10 25.86
C ALA A 759 -3.70 -2.47 25.50
N PRO A 760 -2.74 -3.17 24.86
CA PRO A 760 -1.44 -2.61 24.54
C PRO A 760 -1.50 -1.64 23.35
N ILE A 761 -0.76 -0.53 23.41
CA ILE A 761 -0.64 0.46 22.32
C ILE A 761 0.68 0.28 21.55
N GLY A 762 1.79 -0.03 22.22
CA GLY A 762 3.11 -0.15 21.59
C GLY A 762 4.00 1.08 21.79
N LEU A 763 4.89 1.39 20.84
CA LEU A 763 5.84 2.52 20.95
C LEU A 763 5.18 3.86 20.57
N ILE A 764 4.66 4.60 21.55
CA ILE A 764 3.72 5.71 21.35
C ILE A 764 4.30 6.96 20.65
N ASP A 765 5.62 7.05 20.51
CA ASP A 765 6.30 8.11 19.74
C ASP A 765 6.38 7.79 18.23
N MET A 766 6.13 6.54 17.83
CA MET A 766 6.14 6.08 16.44
C MET A 766 4.77 6.26 15.79
N PHE A 767 4.72 6.56 14.48
CA PHE A 767 3.44 6.67 13.77
C PHE A 767 2.62 5.37 13.81
N ASN A 768 3.26 4.22 13.50
CA ASN A 768 2.65 2.91 13.68
C ASN A 768 3.09 2.27 15.01
N SER A 769 2.75 2.93 16.13
CA SER A 769 3.07 2.48 17.51
C SER A 769 2.79 0.99 17.75
N GLY A 770 1.60 0.53 17.34
CA GLY A 770 1.15 -0.85 17.51
C GLY A 770 1.91 -1.90 16.68
N GLY A 771 2.68 -1.47 15.67
CA GLY A 771 3.59 -2.34 14.91
C GLY A 771 4.82 -2.79 15.71
N ALA A 772 5.04 -2.25 16.91
CA ALA A 772 6.08 -2.70 17.84
C ALA A 772 5.74 -3.99 18.58
N ILE A 773 4.47 -4.41 18.62
CA ILE A 773 4.01 -5.55 19.43
C ILE A 773 4.18 -6.84 18.63
N GLU A 774 5.20 -7.63 18.99
CA GLU A 774 5.58 -8.87 18.31
C GLU A 774 4.86 -10.11 18.88
N GLY A 775 4.43 -10.04 20.14
CA GLY A 775 3.78 -11.09 20.91
C GLY A 775 2.93 -10.53 22.06
N LEU A 776 1.83 -11.19 22.41
CA LEU A 776 0.90 -10.77 23.46
C LEU A 776 0.27 -12.00 24.13
N LYS A 777 0.15 -11.99 25.46
CA LYS A 777 -0.52 -13.05 26.25
C LYS A 777 -1.12 -12.48 27.53
N TYR A 778 -2.34 -12.92 27.84
CA TYR A 778 -3.04 -12.61 29.09
C TYR A 778 -3.05 -13.83 30.03
N GLU A 779 -2.84 -13.62 31.33
CA GLU A 779 -2.97 -14.64 32.37
C GLU A 779 -3.84 -14.14 33.54
N VAL A 780 -5.11 -14.55 33.58
CA VAL A 780 -6.01 -14.30 34.71
C VAL A 780 -5.57 -15.15 35.92
N LYS A 781 -5.56 -14.57 37.12
CA LYS A 781 -5.13 -15.21 38.37
C LYS A 781 -6.30 -15.43 39.33
N GLY A 782 -6.07 -16.19 40.41
CA GLY A 782 -7.13 -16.63 41.32
C GLY A 782 -7.93 -15.50 42.00
N GLY A 783 -7.31 -14.34 42.24
CA GLY A 783 -7.96 -13.18 42.86
C GLY A 783 -9.13 -12.60 42.05
N ALA A 784 -9.17 -12.83 40.73
CA ALA A 784 -10.25 -12.38 39.86
C ALA A 784 -11.66 -12.83 40.33
N LYS A 785 -11.76 -13.96 41.05
CA LYS A 785 -13.03 -14.49 41.59
C LYS A 785 -13.44 -13.93 42.96
N LEU A 786 -12.58 -13.14 43.61
CA LEU A 786 -12.89 -12.50 44.90
C LEU A 786 -13.47 -11.08 44.72
N SER A 787 -13.22 -10.45 43.57
CA SER A 787 -13.72 -9.10 43.25
C SER A 787 -15.23 -9.00 42.94
N GLU A 788 -15.97 -10.11 42.97
CA GLU A 788 -17.42 -10.14 42.71
C GLU A 788 -18.28 -9.77 43.95
N LEU A 789 -17.69 -9.52 45.13
CA LEU A 789 -18.43 -9.40 46.41
C LEU A 789 -17.90 -8.31 47.38
N GLU A 790 -17.87 -7.04 46.96
CA GLU A 790 -18.00 -5.89 47.89
C GLU A 790 -19.04 -4.88 47.36
N ASP A 791 -20.32 -5.23 47.50
CA ASP A 791 -21.46 -4.33 47.24
C ASP A 791 -21.52 -3.19 48.26
N GLY A 792 -21.70 -1.94 47.81
CA GLY A 792 -21.91 -0.82 48.74
C GLY A 792 -21.77 0.61 48.21
N ASP A 793 -22.61 1.04 47.26
CA ASP A 793 -23.52 2.21 47.43
C ASP A 793 -24.38 2.44 46.16
N GLU A 794 -25.67 2.73 46.30
CA GLU A 794 -26.59 2.96 45.17
C GLU A 794 -26.52 4.42 44.65
N GLY A 795 -25.62 4.69 43.69
CA GLY A 795 -25.43 6.02 43.10
C GLY A 795 -25.81 6.12 41.62
N THR A 796 -27.02 6.61 41.31
CA THR A 796 -27.52 6.74 39.93
C THR A 796 -26.82 7.83 39.11
N GLY A 797 -26.02 7.43 38.11
CA GLY A 797 -25.49 8.35 37.09
C GLY A 797 -24.49 7.70 36.12
N PRO A 798 -24.40 8.16 34.86
CA PRO A 798 -23.45 7.63 33.87
C PRO A 798 -22.03 8.15 34.13
N GLY A 799 -21.36 7.60 35.14
CA GLY A 799 -20.03 8.02 35.56
C GLY A 799 -19.32 6.94 36.39
N VAL A 800 -18.82 5.90 35.72
CA VAL A 800 -18.04 4.82 36.36
C VAL A 800 -16.79 5.43 37.00
N LYS A 801 -16.80 5.54 38.34
CA LYS A 801 -15.63 5.92 39.12
C LYS A 801 -14.58 4.81 38.96
N ARG A 802 -13.44 5.15 38.38
CA ARG A 802 -12.31 4.22 38.23
C ARG A 802 -11.80 3.81 39.60
N VAL A 803 -11.72 2.50 39.83
CA VAL A 803 -11.31 1.95 41.13
C VAL A 803 -9.80 2.12 41.28
N GLU A 804 -9.37 2.83 42.34
CA GLU A 804 -7.99 2.71 42.80
C GLU A 804 -7.81 1.30 43.38
N ASN A 805 -7.00 0.45 42.74
CA ASN A 805 -6.67 -0.83 43.36
C ASN A 805 -5.87 -0.57 44.64
N ARG A 806 -6.51 -0.87 45.79
CA ARG A 806 -5.90 -0.82 47.14
C ARG A 806 -5.59 -2.22 47.68
N SER A 807 -5.88 -3.26 46.90
CA SER A 807 -5.48 -4.64 47.16
C SER A 807 -4.06 -4.88 46.64
N ASN A 808 -3.33 -5.76 47.32
CA ASN A 808 -2.09 -6.35 46.83
C ASN A 808 -2.33 -7.74 46.19
N GLU A 809 -3.58 -8.17 46.03
CA GLU A 809 -3.91 -9.43 45.36
C GLU A 809 -3.78 -9.27 43.85
N LEU A 810 -2.93 -10.11 43.25
CA LEU A 810 -2.71 -10.16 41.81
C LEU A 810 -3.96 -10.73 41.11
N VAL A 811 -4.62 -9.91 40.30
CA VAL A 811 -5.81 -10.25 39.52
C VAL A 811 -5.42 -10.79 38.14
N GLY A 812 -4.41 -10.19 37.51
CA GLY A 812 -3.95 -10.60 36.19
C GLY A 812 -2.49 -10.25 35.91
N VAL A 813 -1.89 -11.00 34.97
CA VAL A 813 -0.59 -10.65 34.38
C VAL A 813 -0.74 -10.53 32.87
N VAL A 814 -0.20 -9.46 32.30
CA VAL A 814 -0.13 -9.27 30.84
C VAL A 814 1.32 -9.34 30.40
N HIS A 815 1.65 -10.28 29.51
CA HIS A 815 2.97 -10.40 28.90
C HIS A 815 2.93 -9.81 27.48
N VAL A 816 3.86 -8.90 27.18
CA VAL A 816 3.96 -8.22 25.87
C VAL A 816 5.39 -8.32 25.36
N GLU A 817 5.58 -8.81 24.15
CA GLU A 817 6.87 -8.80 23.46
C GLU A 817 6.95 -7.55 22.57
N VAL A 818 7.92 -6.66 22.82
CA VAL A 818 8.01 -5.34 22.16
C VAL A 818 9.33 -5.18 21.41
N LYS A 819 9.27 -5.01 20.09
CA LYS A 819 10.39 -4.63 19.22
C LYS A 819 10.66 -3.13 19.31
N GLY A 820 11.93 -2.74 19.30
CA GLY A 820 12.34 -1.34 19.28
C GLY A 820 12.66 -0.78 20.67
N CYS A 821 12.59 0.54 20.83
CA CYS A 821 12.97 1.27 22.03
C CYS A 821 12.25 2.64 22.10
N GLY A 822 12.30 3.31 23.25
CA GLY A 822 11.55 4.55 23.54
C GLY A 822 10.33 4.29 24.42
N ARG A 823 9.37 5.22 24.44
CA ARG A 823 8.19 5.11 25.30
C ARG A 823 7.22 4.03 24.80
N PHE A 824 7.06 2.97 25.57
CA PHE A 824 5.95 2.02 25.44
C PHE A 824 4.71 2.56 26.17
N GLY A 825 3.53 2.32 25.57
CA GLY A 825 2.24 2.67 26.16
C GLY A 825 1.22 1.53 26.11
N ALA A 826 0.33 1.52 27.11
CA ALA A 826 -0.82 0.61 27.17
C ALA A 826 -2.00 1.28 27.89
N TYR A 827 -3.22 0.82 27.62
CA TYR A 827 -4.38 1.06 28.45
C TYR A 827 -4.42 0.08 29.63
N SER A 828 -4.73 0.57 30.82
CA SER A 828 -5.38 -0.22 31.87
C SER A 828 -6.49 0.57 32.57
N SER A 829 -7.55 -0.13 32.98
CA SER A 829 -8.68 0.45 33.72
C SER A 829 -8.37 0.74 35.18
N ALA A 830 -7.45 -0.02 35.77
CA ALA A 830 -6.92 0.13 37.12
C ALA A 830 -5.44 0.51 37.05
N LYS A 831 -4.88 1.03 38.15
CA LYS A 831 -3.44 1.24 38.24
C LYS A 831 -2.74 -0.12 38.39
N PRO A 832 -1.74 -0.46 37.56
CA PRO A 832 -0.91 -1.65 37.78
C PRO A 832 -0.26 -1.67 39.17
N ILE A 833 -0.11 -2.86 39.74
CA ILE A 833 0.66 -3.10 40.96
C ILE A 833 2.13 -2.78 40.69
N ARG A 834 2.67 -3.33 39.59
CA ARG A 834 4.04 -3.09 39.10
C ARG A 834 4.20 -3.53 37.65
N CYS A 835 5.31 -3.13 37.05
CA CYS A 835 5.73 -3.55 35.71
C CYS A 835 7.15 -4.15 35.76
N LEU A 836 7.40 -5.20 34.99
CA LEU A 836 8.69 -5.87 34.86
C LEU A 836 9.21 -5.74 33.42
N LEU A 837 10.53 -5.54 33.28
CA LEU A 837 11.27 -5.61 32.03
C LEU A 837 12.22 -6.81 32.11
N GLY A 838 11.84 -7.91 31.47
CA GLY A 838 12.37 -9.24 31.77
C GLY A 838 12.07 -9.60 33.23
N SER A 839 13.13 -9.79 34.03
CA SER A 839 13.02 -10.08 35.48
C SER A 839 13.31 -8.88 36.39
N LYS A 840 13.40 -7.66 35.84
CA LYS A 840 13.70 -6.43 36.59
C LYS A 840 12.44 -5.58 36.73
N GLU A 841 12.08 -5.20 37.95
CA GLU A 841 11.01 -4.21 38.17
C GLU A 841 11.44 -2.83 37.66
N VAL A 842 10.51 -2.10 37.02
CA VAL A 842 10.77 -0.81 36.38
C VAL A 842 9.71 0.23 36.76
N GLU A 843 10.13 1.50 36.85
CA GLU A 843 9.22 2.62 37.06
C GLU A 843 8.29 2.80 35.84
N PHE A 844 7.03 3.14 36.12
CA PHE A 844 5.99 3.37 35.11
C PHE A 844 5.15 4.60 35.45
N GLY A 845 4.72 5.33 34.43
CA GLY A 845 3.67 6.33 34.56
C GLY A 845 2.29 5.68 34.52
N TYR A 846 1.33 6.26 35.26
CA TYR A 846 -0.09 5.93 35.11
C TYR A 846 -0.93 7.20 35.23
N ASP A 847 -1.60 7.60 34.16
CA ASP A 847 -2.62 8.64 34.18
C ASP A 847 -3.97 8.02 34.55
N SER A 848 -4.46 8.31 35.75
CA SER A 848 -5.75 7.79 36.23
C SER A 848 -6.96 8.34 35.45
N SER A 849 -6.81 9.45 34.71
CA SER A 849 -7.90 10.06 33.93
C SER A 849 -8.14 9.38 32.58
N SER A 850 -7.08 9.06 31.81
CA SER A 850 -7.19 8.30 30.55
C SER A 850 -7.04 6.79 30.75
N GLY A 851 -6.23 6.35 31.70
CA GLY A 851 -5.84 4.95 31.93
C GLY A 851 -4.55 4.58 31.20
N LEU A 852 -3.80 5.56 30.72
CA LEU A 852 -2.54 5.35 30.01
C LEU A 852 -1.43 4.97 31.01
N VAL A 853 -0.95 3.74 30.88
CA VAL A 853 0.31 3.25 31.45
C VAL A 853 1.44 3.60 30.48
N THR A 854 2.56 4.14 30.98
CA THR A 854 3.76 4.41 30.16
C THR A 854 5.04 3.84 30.79
N LEU A 855 5.93 3.32 29.95
CA LEU A 855 7.18 2.64 30.32
C LEU A 855 8.31 3.08 29.38
N GLU A 856 9.52 3.28 29.89
CA GLU A 856 10.67 3.72 29.08
C GLU A 856 11.59 2.56 28.69
N LEU A 857 11.62 2.22 27.40
CA LEU A 857 12.53 1.21 26.84
C LEU A 857 13.81 1.89 26.35
N ALA A 858 14.67 2.28 27.30
CA ALA A 858 15.79 3.22 27.08
C ALA A 858 16.91 2.76 26.10
N HIS A 859 16.85 1.52 25.58
CA HIS A 859 17.80 0.93 24.63
C HIS A 859 17.12 -0.22 23.89
N LEU A 860 17.64 -0.63 22.73
CA LEU A 860 17.20 -1.83 22.03
C LEU A 860 17.46 -3.11 22.86
N PRO A 861 16.74 -4.23 22.61
CA PRO A 861 16.91 -5.49 23.32
C PRO A 861 18.36 -6.00 23.34
N GLU A 862 18.83 -6.49 24.51
CA GLU A 862 20.22 -6.89 24.69
C GLU A 862 20.58 -8.25 24.05
N GLY A 863 21.83 -8.37 23.59
CA GLY A 863 22.46 -9.64 23.21
C GLY A 863 21.88 -10.25 21.93
N SER A 864 21.12 -11.34 22.08
CA SER A 864 20.48 -12.06 20.96
C SER A 864 18.95 -12.03 21.01
N GLN A 865 18.36 -11.24 21.90
CA GLN A 865 16.93 -10.99 21.91
C GLN A 865 16.55 -10.02 20.77
N ARG A 866 15.33 -10.15 20.24
CA ARG A 866 14.77 -9.24 19.22
C ARG A 866 13.69 -8.32 19.78
N VAL A 867 13.27 -8.58 21.01
CA VAL A 867 12.13 -7.99 21.70
C VAL A 867 12.47 -7.79 23.17
N HIS A 868 11.94 -6.73 23.77
CA HIS A 868 11.78 -6.62 25.20
C HIS A 868 10.63 -7.54 25.64
N LEU A 869 10.80 -8.20 26.78
CA LEU A 869 9.70 -8.88 27.46
C LEU A 869 9.18 -7.93 28.54
N ILE A 870 7.94 -7.47 28.40
CA ILE A 870 7.27 -6.64 29.41
C ILE A 870 6.22 -7.50 30.11
N GLU A 871 6.21 -7.49 31.44
CA GLU A 871 5.13 -8.07 32.24
C GLU A 871 4.45 -6.96 33.04
N VAL A 872 3.12 -6.87 32.97
CA VAL A 872 2.32 -5.92 33.74
C VAL A 872 1.46 -6.70 34.72
N GLU A 873 1.64 -6.44 36.02
CA GLU A 873 0.84 -7.02 37.11
C GLU A 873 -0.30 -6.08 37.50
N LEU A 874 -1.53 -6.59 37.53
CA LEU A 874 -2.78 -5.85 37.76
C LEU A 874 -3.52 -6.35 39.01
#